data_AF-A0A9X8QK49-F1
#
_entry.id   AF-A0A9X8QK49-F1
#
_cell.length_a   1.000
_cell.length_b   1.000
_cell.length_c   1.000
_cell.angle_alpha   90.00
_cell.angle_beta   90.00
_cell.angle_gamma   90.00
#
_symmetry.space_group_name_H-M   'P 1'
#
loop_
_entity.id
_entity.type
_entity.pdbx_description
1 polymer ?
#
loop_
_entity_poly.entity_id
_entity_poly.type
_entity_poly.pdbx_seq_one_letter_code
_entity_poly.pdbx_strand_id
1 'polypeptide(L)'
;MISFPARQRGIASLMVILLTGMTLTIAALGMMYMVQGTQERQLAVHATTPAQLKAWTGVELLRQFLTNRSTNDLEALAAGEIAVGGTTGIKVELLSKTKPQSGQYRIVANVTGRAADSTAIVQAVYNVKPLDYITTAPGTSTGSTSPAPVNTPATVPPLIRTSTDLNLGSGTLIFTGPQEANVSVNGKVNLSGNVQGLDAISATDDIVIGGTTSMSALTTSGNITLNDAASALTVRAMKNVTLNDSASSANVTANGTITLNGFRQASLATAAGLVKTTAVSVANALGTVTVKSGAVSTINTQADIVWTSSEASRALNANGRVIYSGSNNGTVINNQGDVQLTSATVQAVKTQGSTTLDTSTIANRLDGRGSLDARNRSAVSAGIVGGSITADPNSKSRINVISTAGYSVAVPAVTVTAVTAPTSAQVSKVDAYALRSSANYEFEMVGTQRKVTVRNVQGIADGTYYLGNYPSTLLRGYRDYLCTAVGSDGFCTVPAQPNRTLCQGETSFNGCITYQQGTWYLGGRTLAPGVLWFKGNLDAGSGVYYNSMIATGNIRTSGRNKTVAVNYAGYGPVCTAVARQEDGLAISNDLKGLFPRNLCDTAAGTYKPSAEGNLAFLAGSYEGGSFVGGTITLGSNLDLFVNDVYGSVVAGNNVVTNSTTRVHGTLTSASQGGATQQMGGTTTIDTSGWPATYSPEQAPGNAPVGTGGMTNGSMYDGRPGPTVEMVWTRYL
;
A
#
# COMPACT_ATOMS: atom_id res chain seq x y z
N MET A 1 28.43 74.94 84.18
CA MET A 1 28.64 73.57 84.70
C MET A 1 28.17 72.60 83.63
N ILE A 2 29.02 71.62 83.30
CA ILE A 2 28.76 70.39 82.54
C ILE A 2 28.68 70.53 81.01
N SER A 3 29.82 70.24 80.37
CA SER A 3 29.88 69.76 78.98
C SER A 3 29.32 68.34 78.92
N PHE A 4 28.44 68.05 77.96
CA PHE A 4 28.09 66.67 77.58
C PHE A 4 28.75 66.34 76.24
N PRO A 5 29.47 65.20 76.12
CA PRO A 5 30.11 64.82 74.87
C PRO A 5 29.08 64.34 73.83
N ALA A 6 29.33 64.70 72.58
CA ALA A 6 28.59 64.23 71.41
C ALA A 6 28.63 62.69 71.34
N ARG A 7 27.46 62.07 71.41
CA ARG A 7 27.28 60.63 71.14
C ARG A 7 27.66 60.34 69.68
N GLN A 8 28.64 59.46 69.49
CA GLN A 8 28.94 58.80 68.22
C GLN A 8 27.65 58.19 67.64
N ARG A 9 27.09 58.82 66.60
CA ARG A 9 25.95 58.31 65.81
C ARG A 9 26.34 57.85 64.40
N GLY A 10 27.64 57.82 64.07
CA GLY A 10 28.12 57.42 62.73
C GLY A 10 28.13 55.91 62.49
N ILE A 11 28.64 55.12 63.44
CA ILE A 11 28.90 53.67 63.22
C ILE A 11 27.62 52.84 63.19
N ALA A 12 26.63 53.14 64.04
CA ALA A 12 25.37 52.39 64.08
C ALA A 12 24.53 52.62 62.81
N SER A 13 24.45 53.85 62.30
CA SER A 13 23.74 54.15 61.05
C SER A 13 24.45 53.55 59.83
N LEU A 14 25.79 53.56 59.79
CA LEU A 14 26.56 52.87 58.75
C LEU A 14 26.39 51.35 58.82
N MET A 15 26.37 50.75 60.02
CA MET A 15 26.11 49.32 60.18
C MET A 15 24.68 48.94 59.77
N VAL A 16 23.68 49.75 60.11
CA VAL A 16 22.29 49.48 59.68
C VAL A 16 22.16 49.61 58.17
N ILE A 17 22.78 50.61 57.54
CA ILE A 17 22.77 50.76 56.07
C ILE A 17 23.53 49.61 55.39
N LEU A 18 24.63 49.14 55.99
CA LEU A 18 25.42 48.04 55.45
C LEU A 18 24.71 46.69 55.65
N LEU A 19 24.05 46.47 56.78
CA LEU A 19 23.21 45.29 57.00
C LEU A 19 21.98 45.30 56.09
N THR A 20 21.29 46.43 55.92
CA THR A 20 20.14 46.52 55.01
C THR A 20 20.57 46.39 53.55
N GLY A 21 21.73 46.92 53.18
CA GLY A 21 22.35 46.69 51.87
C GLY A 21 22.68 45.21 51.65
N MET A 22 23.24 44.54 52.65
CA MET A 22 23.59 43.12 52.58
C MET A 22 22.34 42.22 52.51
N THR A 23 21.30 42.50 53.29
CA THR A 23 20.03 41.75 53.22
C THR A 23 19.31 41.95 51.89
N LEU A 24 19.35 43.15 51.31
CA LEU A 24 18.83 43.43 49.97
C LEU A 24 19.61 42.67 48.89
N THR A 25 20.94 42.60 48.98
CA THR A 25 21.74 41.79 48.03
C THR A 25 21.49 40.30 48.17
N ILE A 26 21.31 39.78 49.40
CA ILE A 26 20.98 38.36 49.63
C ILE A 26 19.58 38.03 49.10
N ALA A 27 18.60 38.92 49.31
CA ALA A 27 17.26 38.75 48.76
C ALA A 27 17.24 38.82 47.22
N ALA A 28 18.02 39.73 46.63
CA ALA A 28 18.15 39.84 45.17
C ALA A 28 18.83 38.60 44.56
N LEU A 29 19.90 38.09 45.18
CA LEU A 29 20.57 36.85 44.76
C LEU A 29 19.66 35.62 44.94
N GLY A 30 18.88 35.56 46.02
CA GLY A 30 17.88 34.51 46.24
C GLY A 30 16.75 34.55 45.20
N MET A 31 16.26 35.73 44.84
CA MET A 31 15.28 35.91 43.76
C MET A 31 15.88 35.55 42.39
N MET A 32 17.13 35.91 42.10
CA MET A 32 17.82 35.49 40.86
C MET A 32 17.98 33.97 40.77
N TYR A 33 18.35 33.30 41.86
CA TYR A 33 18.45 31.83 41.91
C TYR A 33 17.08 31.16 41.74
N MET A 34 16.03 31.73 42.34
CA MET A 34 14.65 31.26 42.12
C MET A 34 14.22 31.44 40.66
N VAL A 35 14.55 32.58 40.03
CA VAL A 35 14.21 32.85 38.63
C VAL A 35 14.98 31.94 37.67
N GLN A 36 16.26 31.67 37.93
CA GLN A 36 17.01 30.67 37.15
C GLN A 36 16.42 29.27 37.35
N GLY A 37 16.08 28.89 38.59
CA GLY A 37 15.43 27.61 38.88
C GLY A 37 14.04 27.47 38.26
N THR A 38 13.25 28.55 38.15
CA THR A 38 11.95 28.51 37.45
C THR A 38 12.11 28.49 35.94
N GLN A 39 13.11 29.18 35.38
CA GLN A 39 13.43 29.13 33.95
C GLN A 39 13.94 27.75 33.53
N GLU A 40 14.82 27.12 34.31
CA GLU A 40 15.28 25.74 34.08
C GLU A 40 14.14 24.73 34.19
N ARG A 41 13.26 24.87 35.19
CA ARG A 41 12.05 24.03 35.30
C ARG A 41 11.09 24.25 34.14
N GLN A 42 10.91 25.50 33.70
CA GLN A 42 10.04 25.83 32.57
C GLN A 42 10.60 25.26 31.26
N LEU A 43 11.92 25.33 31.03
CA LEU A 43 12.60 24.72 29.88
C LEU A 43 12.53 23.18 29.92
N ALA A 44 12.73 22.57 31.08
CA ALA A 44 12.61 21.11 31.25
C ALA A 44 11.17 20.63 31.01
N VAL A 45 10.16 21.35 31.49
CA VAL A 45 8.74 21.05 31.23
C VAL A 45 8.39 21.26 29.74
N HIS A 46 8.92 22.32 29.11
CA HIS A 46 8.67 22.59 27.68
C HIS A 46 9.33 21.56 26.73
N ALA A 47 10.37 20.84 27.17
CA ALA A 47 11.03 19.78 26.41
C ALA A 47 10.47 18.37 26.69
N THR A 48 10.06 18.10 27.93
CA THR A 48 9.52 16.79 28.34
C THR A 48 8.11 16.53 27.82
N THR A 49 7.22 17.53 27.83
CA THR A 49 5.84 17.36 27.34
C THR A 49 5.80 16.99 25.84
N PRO A 50 6.55 17.64 24.93
CA PRO A 50 6.60 17.22 23.53
C PRO A 50 7.25 15.84 23.33
N ALA A 51 8.26 15.46 24.14
CA ALA A 51 8.86 14.13 24.08
C ALA A 51 7.86 13.03 24.47
N GLN A 52 7.06 13.26 25.52
CA GLN A 52 5.99 12.36 25.96
C GLN A 52 4.87 12.26 24.91
N LEU A 53 4.40 13.38 24.35
CA LEU A 53 3.40 13.39 23.28
C LEU A 53 3.87 12.60 22.05
N LYS A 54 5.15 12.73 21.67
CA LYS A 54 5.74 11.95 20.59
C LYS A 54 5.83 10.46 20.93
N ALA A 55 6.18 10.11 22.17
CA ALA A 55 6.18 8.72 22.60
C ALA A 55 4.78 8.10 22.48
N TRP A 56 3.72 8.81 22.91
CA TRP A 56 2.33 8.37 22.73
C TRP A 56 1.88 8.32 21.27
N THR A 57 2.31 9.27 20.46
CA THR A 57 2.08 9.21 19.00
C THR A 57 2.74 7.96 18.42
N GLY A 58 3.94 7.60 18.85
CA GLY A 58 4.64 6.39 18.42
C GLY A 58 3.98 5.09 18.89
N VAL A 59 3.35 5.10 20.08
CA VAL A 59 2.54 3.98 20.58
C VAL A 59 1.37 3.75 19.63
N GLU A 60 0.66 4.80 19.25
CA GLU A 60 -0.47 4.71 18.31
C GLU A 60 -0.03 4.32 16.89
N LEU A 61 1.11 4.86 16.41
CA LEU A 61 1.69 4.46 15.12
C LEU A 61 2.10 2.98 15.11
N LEU A 62 2.64 2.46 16.22
CA LEU A 62 2.93 1.05 16.39
C LEU A 62 1.64 0.22 16.41
N ARG A 63 0.59 0.67 17.10
CA ARG A 63 -0.71 0.00 17.11
C ARG A 63 -1.27 -0.14 15.68
N GLN A 64 -1.21 0.93 14.89
CA GLN A 64 -1.63 0.93 13.48
C GLN A 64 -0.73 0.00 12.64
N PHE A 65 0.59 0.08 12.82
CA PHE A 65 1.56 -0.80 12.17
C PHE A 65 1.25 -2.29 12.41
N LEU A 66 0.86 -2.66 13.63
CA LEU A 66 0.52 -4.04 14.01
C LEU A 66 -0.88 -4.47 13.55
N THR A 67 -1.80 -3.52 13.33
CA THR A 67 -3.17 -3.81 12.89
C THR A 67 -3.20 -4.37 11.47
N ASN A 68 -2.16 -4.04 10.69
CA ASN A 68 -2.05 -4.35 9.27
C ASN A 68 -0.98 -5.41 9.02
N ARG A 69 -0.93 -6.48 9.83
CA ARG A 69 0.06 -7.56 9.66
C ARG A 69 -0.64 -8.90 9.51
N SER A 70 -0.27 -9.64 8.48
CA SER A 70 -0.65 -11.05 8.33
C SER A 70 0.11 -11.94 9.33
N THR A 71 -0.30 -13.19 9.47
CA THR A 71 0.41 -14.20 10.26
C THR A 71 1.88 -14.31 9.81
N ASN A 72 2.14 -14.29 8.50
CA ASN A 72 3.50 -14.37 7.96
C ASN A 72 4.34 -13.14 8.31
N ASP A 73 3.75 -11.94 8.30
CA ASP A 73 4.47 -10.71 8.67
C ASP A 73 4.76 -10.66 10.17
N LEU A 74 3.79 -11.07 10.99
CA LEU A 74 3.99 -11.23 12.42
C LEU A 74 5.05 -12.29 12.71
N GLU A 75 5.10 -13.39 11.98
CA GLU A 75 6.15 -14.41 12.14
C GLU A 75 7.53 -13.93 11.67
N ALA A 76 7.59 -13.11 10.62
CA ALA A 76 8.84 -12.52 10.12
C ALA A 76 9.38 -11.37 10.99
N LEU A 77 8.54 -10.75 11.84
CA LEU A 77 8.98 -9.71 12.78
C LEU A 77 9.97 -10.28 13.80
N ALA A 78 11.21 -9.80 13.72
CA ALA A 78 12.30 -10.10 14.66
C ALA A 78 12.52 -8.93 15.64
N ALA A 79 13.11 -9.23 16.80
CA ALA A 79 13.49 -8.20 17.75
C ALA A 79 14.48 -7.19 17.11
N GLY A 80 14.27 -5.91 17.36
CA GLY A 80 15.02 -4.84 16.71
C GLY A 80 14.18 -3.60 16.42
N GLU A 81 14.77 -2.65 15.70
CA GLU A 81 14.12 -1.39 15.37
C GLU A 81 13.03 -1.58 14.32
N ILE A 82 11.82 -1.08 14.63
CA ILE A 82 10.69 -1.02 13.71
C ILE A 82 10.62 0.40 13.16
N ALA A 83 10.77 0.53 11.84
CA ALA A 83 10.49 1.78 11.15
C ALA A 83 8.97 2.01 11.09
N VAL A 84 8.46 2.88 11.95
CA VAL A 84 7.09 3.40 11.87
C VAL A 84 7.12 4.76 11.15
N GLY A 85 6.34 4.91 10.07
CA GLY A 85 6.30 6.15 9.30
C GLY A 85 5.62 7.30 10.05
N GLY A 86 5.78 8.54 9.54
CA GLY A 86 4.88 9.65 9.84
C GLY A 86 5.41 10.81 10.69
N THR A 87 6.58 10.75 11.32
CA THR A 87 7.16 11.91 12.04
C THR A 87 8.63 11.71 12.48
N THR A 88 9.37 12.82 12.62
CA THR A 88 10.76 12.83 13.11
C THR A 88 10.85 12.84 14.64
N GLY A 89 11.77 12.03 15.19
CA GLY A 89 12.02 11.94 16.63
C GLY A 89 11.19 10.88 17.35
N ILE A 90 10.75 9.85 16.63
CA ILE A 90 10.16 8.64 17.22
C ILE A 90 11.03 7.45 16.84
N LYS A 91 11.35 6.59 17.80
CA LYS A 91 12.01 5.30 17.58
C LYS A 91 11.16 4.21 18.23
N VAL A 92 10.89 3.13 17.50
CA VAL A 92 10.20 1.95 18.04
C VAL A 92 11.16 0.77 18.02
N GLU A 93 11.29 0.09 19.15
CA GLU A 93 12.14 -1.08 19.31
C GLU A 93 11.31 -2.26 19.80
N LEU A 94 11.21 -3.29 18.97
CA LEU A 94 10.56 -4.54 19.32
C LEU A 94 11.46 -5.33 20.26
N LEU A 95 10.98 -5.57 21.48
CA LEU A 95 11.71 -6.35 22.47
C LEU A 95 11.42 -7.84 22.32
N SER A 96 10.14 -8.19 22.19
CA SER A 96 9.73 -9.58 22.08
C SER A 96 8.40 -9.76 21.38
N LYS A 97 8.26 -10.96 20.80
CA LYS A 97 7.03 -11.50 20.22
C LYS A 97 6.81 -12.88 20.82
N THR A 98 5.64 -13.13 21.38
CA THR A 98 5.23 -14.45 21.88
C THR A 98 3.85 -14.80 21.36
N LYS A 99 3.46 -16.08 21.43
CA LYS A 99 2.15 -16.57 20.96
C LYS A 99 1.37 -17.14 22.15
N PRO A 100 0.68 -16.29 22.95
CA PRO A 100 0.00 -16.75 24.16
C PRO A 100 -1.18 -17.70 23.88
N GLN A 101 -1.79 -17.63 22.69
CA GLN A 101 -2.90 -18.47 22.26
C GLN A 101 -2.81 -18.75 20.75
N SER A 102 -3.49 -19.78 20.26
CA SER A 102 -3.55 -20.08 18.82
C SER A 102 -4.12 -18.88 18.04
N GLY A 103 -3.35 -18.37 17.09
CA GLY A 103 -3.71 -17.20 16.26
C GLY A 103 -3.69 -15.84 16.96
N GLN A 104 -3.15 -15.71 18.17
CA GLN A 104 -2.95 -14.42 18.83
C GLN A 104 -1.46 -14.24 19.16
N TYR A 105 -0.89 -13.10 18.77
CA TYR A 105 0.46 -12.69 19.08
C TYR A 105 0.46 -11.67 20.21
N ARG A 106 1.46 -11.74 21.09
CA ARG A 106 1.75 -10.70 22.07
C ARG A 106 3.05 -10.02 21.69
N ILE A 107 2.95 -8.72 21.45
CA ILE A 107 4.04 -7.86 21.03
C ILE A 107 4.42 -6.92 22.18
N VAL A 108 5.71 -6.89 22.52
CA VAL A 108 6.27 -5.97 23.51
C VAL A 108 7.27 -5.06 22.82
N ALA A 109 7.07 -3.76 22.89
CA ALA A 109 7.95 -2.79 22.27
C ALA A 109 8.20 -1.57 23.16
N ASN A 110 9.38 -0.98 23.03
CA ASN A 110 9.73 0.31 23.61
C ASN A 110 9.59 1.40 22.54
N VAL A 111 8.84 2.45 22.86
CA VAL A 111 8.62 3.60 21.99
C VAL A 111 9.31 4.81 22.61
N THR A 112 10.30 5.36 21.91
CA THR A 112 11.06 6.53 22.35
C THR A 112 10.59 7.76 21.57
N GLY A 113 10.07 8.77 22.27
CA GLY A 113 9.83 10.11 21.73
C GLY A 113 10.99 11.06 22.09
N ARG A 114 11.48 11.82 21.12
CA ARG A 114 12.57 12.79 21.26
C ARG A 114 12.12 14.19 20.89
N ALA A 115 12.38 15.15 21.77
CA ALA A 115 12.17 16.58 21.52
C ALA A 115 13.31 17.40 22.13
N ALA A 116 14.02 18.17 21.28
CA ALA A 116 15.24 18.88 21.64
C ALA A 116 16.22 17.94 22.38
N ASP A 117 16.48 18.19 23.66
CA ASP A 117 17.40 17.41 24.52
C ASP A 117 16.68 16.45 25.49
N SER A 118 15.36 16.26 25.35
CA SER A 118 14.57 15.36 26.20
C SER A 118 14.12 14.11 25.46
N THR A 119 14.15 12.98 26.17
CA THR A 119 13.68 11.67 25.69
C THR A 119 12.66 11.10 26.65
N ALA A 120 11.53 10.63 26.14
CA ALA A 120 10.55 9.86 26.89
C ALA A 120 10.43 8.46 26.27
N ILE A 121 10.42 7.42 27.11
CA ILE A 121 10.27 6.04 26.65
C ILE A 121 8.98 5.48 27.24
N VAL A 122 8.12 4.94 26.38
CA VAL A 122 6.90 4.21 26.76
C VAL A 122 7.05 2.77 26.30
N GLN A 123 6.95 1.83 27.23
CA GLN A 123 6.81 0.42 26.90
C GLN A 123 5.34 0.10 26.67
N ALA A 124 5.03 -0.44 25.50
CA ALA A 124 3.67 -0.82 25.11
C ALA A 124 3.59 -2.33 24.87
N VAL A 125 2.50 -2.94 25.34
CA VAL A 125 2.18 -4.35 25.11
C VAL A 125 0.87 -4.46 24.36
N TYR A 126 0.88 -5.21 23.26
CA TYR A 126 -0.27 -5.45 22.40
C TYR A 126 -0.60 -6.94 22.31
N ASN A 127 -1.87 -7.27 22.33
CA ASN A 127 -2.38 -8.52 21.80
C ASN A 127 -2.85 -8.26 20.36
N VAL A 128 -2.27 -8.99 19.41
CA VAL A 128 -2.50 -8.83 17.96
C VAL A 128 -3.14 -10.10 17.44
N LYS A 129 -4.31 -9.98 16.82
CA LYS A 129 -4.87 -11.00 15.94
C LYS A 129 -4.55 -10.59 14.50
N PRO A 130 -3.80 -11.41 13.74
CA PRO A 130 -3.39 -11.08 12.39
C PRO A 130 -4.57 -10.92 11.42
N LEU A 131 -4.31 -10.28 10.28
CA LEU A 131 -5.30 -10.03 9.22
C LEU A 131 -6.00 -11.30 8.69
N ASP A 132 -5.33 -12.43 8.71
CA ASP A 132 -5.79 -13.75 8.28
C ASP A 132 -6.27 -14.62 9.46
N TYR A 133 -6.54 -14.03 10.63
CA TYR A 133 -7.04 -14.75 11.80
C TYR A 133 -8.47 -15.30 11.59
N ILE A 134 -8.65 -16.61 11.81
CA ILE A 134 -9.95 -17.30 11.76
C ILE A 134 -10.42 -17.60 13.18
N THR A 135 -11.65 -17.21 13.53
CA THR A 135 -12.32 -17.75 14.73
C THR A 135 -13.02 -19.06 14.36
N THR A 136 -12.52 -20.20 14.83
CA THR A 136 -13.35 -21.40 14.90
C THR A 136 -14.27 -21.28 16.12
N ALA A 137 -15.41 -20.62 15.97
CA ALA A 137 -16.49 -20.71 16.95
C ALA A 137 -17.47 -21.82 16.50
N PRO A 138 -17.80 -22.81 17.34
CA PRO A 138 -18.70 -23.90 16.98
C PRO A 138 -20.15 -23.42 17.02
N GLY A 139 -20.71 -23.12 15.84
CA GLY A 139 -22.16 -22.97 15.65
C GLY A 139 -22.78 -24.33 15.35
N THR A 140 -23.55 -24.87 16.29
CA THR A 140 -24.36 -26.08 16.12
C THR A 140 -25.44 -25.88 15.06
N SER A 141 -25.34 -26.57 13.93
CA SER A 141 -26.51 -26.89 13.10
C SER A 141 -26.44 -28.35 12.64
N THR A 142 -27.42 -29.12 13.12
CA THR A 142 -27.68 -30.51 12.76
C THR A 142 -28.52 -30.57 11.48
N GLY A 143 -28.03 -31.25 10.43
CA GLY A 143 -28.85 -31.68 9.29
C GLY A 143 -28.13 -31.79 7.93
N SER A 144 -27.57 -32.98 7.62
CA SER A 144 -27.45 -33.69 6.32
C SER A 144 -27.87 -32.93 5.03
N THR A 145 -27.17 -32.88 3.89
CA THR A 145 -26.12 -33.72 3.27
C THR A 145 -25.50 -32.93 2.08
N SER A 146 -24.20 -32.68 2.14
CA SER A 146 -23.21 -32.59 1.05
C SER A 146 -22.03 -31.77 1.60
N PRO A 147 -20.78 -32.27 1.60
CA PRO A 147 -19.66 -31.49 2.11
C PRO A 147 -19.35 -30.38 1.09
N ALA A 148 -19.89 -29.19 1.33
CA ALA A 148 -19.37 -27.97 0.72
C ALA A 148 -17.88 -27.86 1.09
N PRO A 149 -17.00 -27.45 0.16
CA PRO A 149 -15.62 -27.16 0.51
C PRO A 149 -15.63 -26.15 1.66
N VAL A 150 -14.83 -26.42 2.69
CA VAL A 150 -14.55 -25.46 3.76
C VAL A 150 -13.90 -24.25 3.09
N ASN A 151 -14.72 -23.25 2.76
CA ASN A 151 -14.27 -22.00 2.19
C ASN A 151 -13.54 -21.25 3.30
N THR A 152 -12.21 -21.26 3.25
CA THR A 152 -11.36 -20.32 3.99
C THR A 152 -11.84 -18.90 3.73
N PRO A 153 -12.04 -18.04 4.75
CA PRO A 153 -12.36 -16.64 4.53
C PRO A 153 -11.28 -16.01 3.64
N ALA A 154 -11.70 -15.45 2.49
CA ALA A 154 -10.78 -14.85 1.55
C ALA A 154 -10.05 -13.67 2.22
N THR A 155 -8.72 -13.68 2.15
CA THR A 155 -7.89 -12.50 2.42
C THR A 155 -8.40 -11.35 1.54
N VAL A 156 -8.40 -10.11 2.06
CA VAL A 156 -8.81 -8.93 1.28
C VAL A 156 -8.05 -8.96 -0.06
N PRO A 157 -8.74 -8.88 -1.21
CA PRO A 157 -8.08 -8.94 -2.50
C PRO A 157 -7.11 -7.76 -2.65
N PRO A 158 -6.09 -7.89 -3.53
CA PRO A 158 -5.28 -6.75 -3.94
C PRO A 158 -6.19 -5.57 -4.31
N LEU A 159 -5.86 -4.38 -3.84
CA LEU A 159 -6.65 -3.17 -4.11
C LEU A 159 -6.74 -2.87 -5.62
N ILE A 160 -5.70 -3.27 -6.34
CA ILE A 160 -5.69 -3.30 -7.80
C ILE A 160 -5.32 -4.71 -8.25
N ARG A 161 -6.18 -5.35 -9.05
CA ARG A 161 -5.95 -6.65 -9.65
C ARG A 161 -6.18 -6.62 -11.15
N THR A 162 -5.21 -7.06 -11.93
CA THR A 162 -5.30 -6.97 -13.39
C THR A 162 -4.78 -8.23 -14.07
N SER A 163 -5.49 -8.71 -15.08
CA SER A 163 -5.12 -9.89 -15.86
C SER A 163 -4.16 -9.60 -17.04
N THR A 164 -3.63 -8.38 -17.11
CA THR A 164 -2.83 -7.85 -18.23
C THR A 164 -1.86 -6.80 -17.69
N ASP A 165 -1.05 -6.21 -18.56
CA ASP A 165 -0.08 -5.19 -18.20
C ASP A 165 -0.73 -3.97 -17.54
N LEU A 166 -0.08 -3.44 -16.51
CA LEU A 166 -0.43 -2.20 -15.81
C LEU A 166 0.53 -1.09 -16.21
N ASN A 167 0.03 -0.08 -16.92
CA ASN A 167 0.78 1.11 -17.27
C ASN A 167 0.23 2.34 -16.54
N LEU A 168 1.06 2.95 -15.70
CA LEU A 168 0.84 4.28 -15.14
C LEU A 168 1.82 5.22 -15.85
N GLY A 169 1.31 5.97 -16.84
CA GLY A 169 2.09 6.92 -17.64
C GLY A 169 2.59 8.12 -16.83
N SER A 170 2.16 9.34 -17.16
CA SER A 170 2.47 10.54 -16.37
C SER A 170 1.49 10.80 -15.21
N GLY A 171 0.64 9.84 -14.88
CA GLY A 171 -0.41 9.97 -13.86
C GLY A 171 0.13 9.90 -12.42
N THR A 172 -0.76 10.13 -11.46
CA THR A 172 -0.53 9.93 -10.03
C THR A 172 -1.47 8.87 -9.48
N LEU A 173 -0.94 7.90 -8.73
CA LEU A 173 -1.70 6.88 -8.03
C LEU A 173 -1.48 7.02 -6.52
N ILE A 174 -2.55 7.18 -5.75
CA ILE A 174 -2.49 7.41 -4.30
C ILE A 174 -3.29 6.33 -3.61
N PHE A 175 -2.72 5.68 -2.61
CA PHE A 175 -3.42 4.78 -1.71
C PHE A 175 -3.55 5.42 -0.34
N THR A 176 -4.75 5.44 0.21
CA THR A 176 -5.04 5.97 1.54
C THR A 176 -5.85 5.00 2.37
N GLY A 177 -5.73 5.11 3.70
CA GLY A 177 -6.49 4.30 4.64
C GLY A 177 -5.71 3.12 5.22
N PRO A 178 -6.38 2.29 6.04
CA PRO A 178 -5.70 1.29 6.84
C PRO A 178 -5.38 -0.01 6.09
N GLN A 179 -5.94 -0.28 4.91
CA GLN A 179 -5.67 -1.55 4.21
C GLN A 179 -4.31 -1.52 3.51
N GLU A 180 -3.67 -2.68 3.40
CA GLU A 180 -2.45 -2.83 2.61
C GLU A 180 -2.73 -2.51 1.14
N ALA A 181 -1.94 -1.59 0.59
CA ALA A 181 -2.00 -1.23 -0.81
C ALA A 181 -1.25 -2.24 -1.66
N ASN A 182 -1.84 -3.43 -1.79
CA ASN A 182 -1.29 -4.52 -2.60
C ASN A 182 -1.84 -4.45 -4.03
N VAL A 183 -0.93 -4.56 -5.01
CA VAL A 183 -1.24 -4.58 -6.43
C VAL A 183 -0.79 -5.91 -7.03
N SER A 184 -1.69 -6.59 -7.75
CA SER A 184 -1.40 -7.85 -8.42
C SER A 184 -1.67 -7.77 -9.91
N VAL A 185 -0.68 -8.13 -10.72
CA VAL A 185 -0.69 -7.97 -12.17
C VAL A 185 -0.28 -9.28 -12.83
N ASN A 186 -1.17 -9.85 -13.63
CA ASN A 186 -0.82 -10.94 -14.54
C ASN A 186 -0.28 -10.36 -15.86
N GLY A 187 0.90 -9.76 -15.78
CA GLY A 187 1.56 -9.09 -16.89
C GLY A 187 2.70 -8.22 -16.39
N LYS A 188 3.11 -7.29 -17.25
CA LYS A 188 4.16 -6.31 -16.98
C LYS A 188 3.60 -5.15 -16.17
N VAL A 189 4.43 -4.59 -15.29
CA VAL A 189 4.15 -3.35 -14.57
C VAL A 189 5.10 -2.26 -15.03
N ASN A 190 4.56 -1.12 -15.44
CA ASN A 190 5.34 0.07 -15.76
C ASN A 190 4.76 1.28 -15.03
N LEU A 191 5.44 1.72 -13.98
CA LEU A 191 5.06 2.90 -13.19
C LEU A 191 6.08 4.02 -13.43
N SER A 192 5.82 4.86 -14.43
CA SER A 192 6.61 6.08 -14.69
C SER A 192 6.05 7.32 -13.98
N GLY A 193 4.83 7.22 -13.43
CA GLY A 193 4.14 8.28 -12.70
C GLY A 193 4.53 8.37 -11.23
N ASN A 194 3.82 9.21 -10.48
CA ASN A 194 4.00 9.33 -9.03
C ASN A 194 3.09 8.34 -8.30
N VAL A 195 3.64 7.54 -7.39
CA VAL A 195 2.85 6.60 -6.59
C VAL A 195 3.10 6.81 -5.10
N GLN A 196 2.02 6.92 -4.33
CA GLN A 196 2.05 7.19 -2.89
C GLN A 196 1.21 6.17 -2.11
N GLY A 197 1.71 5.73 -0.96
CA GLY A 197 0.99 4.80 -0.07
C GLY A 197 0.94 3.35 -0.54
N LEU A 198 1.64 3.00 -1.62
CA LEU A 198 1.74 1.63 -2.14
C LEU A 198 2.58 0.75 -1.21
N ASP A 199 2.10 -0.45 -0.87
CA ASP A 199 2.82 -1.38 -0.02
C ASP A 199 3.57 -2.44 -0.85
N ALA A 200 2.86 -3.19 -1.70
CA ALA A 200 3.48 -4.26 -2.47
C ALA A 200 2.95 -4.40 -3.91
N ILE A 201 3.83 -4.86 -4.80
CA ILE A 201 3.49 -5.28 -6.16
C ILE A 201 3.89 -6.75 -6.37
N SER A 202 2.96 -7.54 -6.90
CA SER A 202 3.26 -8.84 -7.51
C SER A 202 2.94 -8.83 -9.00
N ALA A 203 3.90 -9.30 -9.82
CA ALA A 203 3.75 -9.35 -11.27
C ALA A 203 4.18 -10.71 -11.84
N THR A 204 3.50 -11.19 -12.89
CA THR A 204 3.96 -12.39 -13.62
C THR A 204 4.99 -12.09 -14.68
N ASP A 205 5.17 -10.83 -15.06
CA ASP A 205 6.21 -10.37 -15.98
C ASP A 205 6.97 -9.15 -15.40
N ASP A 206 7.84 -8.53 -16.19
CA ASP A 206 8.75 -7.46 -15.76
C ASP A 206 8.07 -6.34 -14.94
N ILE A 207 8.79 -5.82 -13.94
CA ILE A 207 8.40 -4.62 -13.19
C ILE A 207 9.41 -3.52 -13.51
N VAL A 208 8.93 -2.37 -13.97
CA VAL A 208 9.70 -1.15 -14.18
C VAL A 208 9.09 -0.02 -13.36
N ILE A 209 9.87 0.57 -12.46
CA ILE A 209 9.46 1.69 -11.62
C ILE A 209 10.41 2.86 -11.84
N GLY A 210 9.86 4.05 -12.07
CA GLY A 210 10.60 5.32 -12.10
C GLY A 210 10.11 6.30 -11.03
N GLY A 211 10.65 7.52 -11.07
CA GLY A 211 10.26 8.60 -10.17
C GLY A 211 10.74 8.44 -8.72
N THR A 212 10.01 9.02 -7.77
CA THR A 212 10.36 9.07 -6.32
C THR A 212 9.53 8.11 -5.47
N THR A 213 9.02 7.03 -6.06
CA THR A 213 8.09 6.10 -5.39
C THR A 213 8.80 5.24 -4.34
N SER A 214 8.20 5.07 -3.16
CA SER A 214 8.68 4.16 -2.11
C SER A 214 7.65 3.09 -1.76
N MET A 215 8.08 1.83 -1.58
CA MET A 215 7.20 0.71 -1.24
C MET A 215 7.88 -0.35 -0.36
N SER A 216 7.10 -1.27 0.20
CA SER A 216 7.60 -2.35 1.05
C SER A 216 8.17 -3.52 0.24
N ALA A 217 7.45 -4.00 -0.77
CA ALA A 217 7.84 -5.23 -1.47
C ALA A 217 7.56 -5.22 -2.98
N LEU A 218 8.52 -5.74 -3.75
CA LEU A 218 8.36 -6.03 -5.18
C LEU A 218 8.68 -7.50 -5.43
N THR A 219 7.78 -8.23 -6.08
CA THR A 219 7.99 -9.63 -6.47
C THR A 219 7.55 -9.89 -7.90
N THR A 220 8.40 -10.53 -8.71
CA THR A 220 8.04 -10.90 -10.09
C THR A 220 8.66 -12.21 -10.59
N SER A 221 7.98 -12.86 -11.55
CA SER A 221 8.58 -13.93 -12.37
C SER A 221 9.51 -13.40 -13.48
N GLY A 222 9.46 -12.09 -13.77
CA GLY A 222 10.29 -11.40 -14.75
C GLY A 222 11.52 -10.74 -14.12
N ASN A 223 11.95 -9.65 -14.75
CA ASN A 223 12.99 -8.75 -14.28
C ASN A 223 12.40 -7.61 -13.44
N ILE A 224 13.20 -7.02 -12.55
CA ILE A 224 12.86 -5.76 -11.88
C ILE A 224 13.86 -4.69 -12.29
N THR A 225 13.37 -3.53 -12.72
CA THR A 225 14.17 -2.33 -12.98
C THR A 225 13.65 -1.17 -12.14
N LEU A 226 14.49 -0.63 -11.28
CA LEU A 226 14.24 0.61 -10.54
C LEU A 226 15.09 1.73 -11.13
N ASN A 227 14.47 2.84 -11.51
CA ASN A 227 15.11 4.04 -12.05
C ASN A 227 14.94 5.23 -11.10
N ASP A 228 15.64 6.33 -11.39
CA ASP A 228 15.54 7.58 -10.65
C ASP A 228 15.76 7.40 -9.14
N ALA A 229 14.81 7.81 -8.29
CA ALA A 229 14.86 7.70 -6.83
C ALA A 229 13.87 6.65 -6.30
N ALA A 230 13.44 5.70 -7.15
CA ALA A 230 12.52 4.66 -6.74
C ALA A 230 13.15 3.75 -5.67
N SER A 231 12.37 3.39 -4.66
CA SER A 231 12.88 2.61 -3.52
C SER A 231 11.91 1.53 -3.06
N ALA A 232 12.45 0.38 -2.66
CA ALA A 232 11.68 -0.72 -2.11
C ALA A 232 12.42 -1.41 -0.97
N LEU A 233 11.77 -1.69 0.17
CA LEU A 233 12.44 -2.39 1.28
C LEU A 233 12.94 -3.77 0.83
N THR A 234 12.12 -4.50 0.08
CA THR A 234 12.49 -5.81 -0.47
C THR A 234 12.17 -5.96 -1.96
N VAL A 235 13.13 -6.47 -2.72
CA VAL A 235 13.02 -6.72 -4.17
C VAL A 235 13.33 -8.18 -4.46
N ARG A 236 12.41 -8.91 -5.11
CA ARG A 236 12.55 -10.33 -5.45
C ARG A 236 12.20 -10.59 -6.92
N ALA A 237 13.15 -11.09 -7.70
CA ALA A 237 12.94 -11.41 -9.12
C ALA A 237 13.38 -12.84 -9.45
N MET A 238 12.57 -13.56 -10.23
CA MET A 238 12.99 -14.85 -10.81
C MET A 238 13.98 -14.68 -11.97
N LYS A 239 14.12 -13.49 -12.53
CA LYS A 239 15.18 -13.17 -13.49
C LYS A 239 16.16 -12.17 -12.87
N ASN A 240 16.39 -11.03 -13.52
CA ASN A 240 17.41 -10.07 -13.12
C ASN A 240 16.81 -8.92 -12.31
N VAL A 241 17.65 -8.26 -11.51
CA VAL A 241 17.33 -6.99 -10.86
C VAL A 241 18.32 -5.93 -11.31
N THR A 242 17.82 -4.77 -11.73
CA THR A 242 18.63 -3.60 -12.11
C THR A 242 18.20 -2.38 -11.31
N LEU A 243 19.14 -1.75 -10.61
CA LEU A 243 18.95 -0.46 -9.93
C LEU A 243 19.80 0.60 -10.66
N ASN A 244 19.14 1.62 -11.18
CA ASN A 244 19.75 2.75 -11.88
C ASN A 244 19.69 4.04 -11.03
N ASP A 245 20.51 5.02 -11.39
CA ASP A 245 20.51 6.41 -10.87
C ASP A 245 20.67 6.59 -9.36
N SER A 246 19.58 6.72 -8.61
CA SER A 246 19.56 6.86 -7.13
C SER A 246 18.60 5.84 -6.50
N ALA A 247 18.21 4.80 -7.24
CA ALA A 247 17.31 3.77 -6.77
C ALA A 247 17.95 2.96 -5.63
N SER A 248 17.13 2.55 -4.66
CA SER A 248 17.64 1.87 -3.45
C SER A 248 16.73 0.75 -2.97
N SER A 249 17.31 -0.24 -2.30
CA SER A 249 16.56 -1.31 -1.67
C SER A 249 17.33 -1.96 -0.54
N ALA A 250 16.72 -2.20 0.63
CA ALA A 250 17.43 -2.85 1.71
C ALA A 250 17.84 -4.28 1.37
N ASN A 251 16.92 -5.06 0.78
CA ASN A 251 17.13 -6.47 0.45
C ASN A 251 16.80 -6.75 -1.01
N VAL A 252 17.79 -7.17 -1.79
CA VAL A 252 17.62 -7.57 -3.19
C VAL A 252 17.89 -9.06 -3.33
N THR A 253 16.96 -9.79 -3.94
CA THR A 253 17.11 -11.22 -4.25
C THR A 253 16.77 -11.47 -5.71
N ALA A 254 17.65 -12.15 -6.44
CA ALA A 254 17.46 -12.48 -7.85
C ALA A 254 17.91 -13.92 -8.14
N ASN A 255 17.16 -14.67 -8.94
CA ASN A 255 17.68 -15.93 -9.48
C ASN A 255 18.67 -15.68 -10.63
N GLY A 256 18.55 -14.55 -11.32
CA GLY A 256 19.48 -14.10 -12.35
C GLY A 256 20.57 -13.19 -11.78
N THR A 257 20.91 -12.17 -12.57
CA THR A 257 21.95 -11.17 -12.26
C THR A 257 21.36 -10.01 -11.47
N ILE A 258 22.13 -9.49 -10.51
CA ILE A 258 21.86 -8.18 -9.88
C ILE A 258 22.84 -7.16 -10.46
N THR A 259 22.33 -6.05 -11.00
CA THR A 259 23.14 -4.94 -11.53
C THR A 259 22.80 -3.64 -10.81
N LEU A 260 23.81 -3.00 -10.24
CA LEU A 260 23.69 -1.70 -9.57
C LEU A 260 24.48 -0.65 -10.37
N ASN A 261 23.77 0.16 -11.17
CA ASN A 261 24.36 1.12 -12.10
C ASN A 261 24.47 2.55 -11.53
N GLY A 262 23.72 2.93 -10.49
CA GLY A 262 23.75 4.31 -10.00
C GLY A 262 23.34 4.47 -8.54
N PHE A 263 24.23 5.11 -7.75
CA PHE A 263 23.95 5.99 -6.61
C PHE A 263 25.27 6.56 -6.06
N ARG A 264 25.28 7.82 -5.60
CA ARG A 264 26.32 8.37 -4.69
C ARG A 264 25.84 8.19 -3.26
N GLN A 265 26.72 7.78 -2.37
CA GLN A 265 26.45 7.64 -0.94
C GLN A 265 25.83 8.94 -0.38
N ALA A 266 24.54 8.92 -0.01
CA ALA A 266 23.94 10.04 0.70
C ALA A 266 24.56 10.07 2.10
N SER A 267 25.31 11.14 2.37
CA SER A 267 25.87 11.41 3.68
C SER A 267 24.82 12.12 4.50
N LEU A 268 24.14 11.41 5.40
CA LEU A 268 23.25 12.05 6.38
C LEU A 268 24.12 12.56 7.52
N ALA A 269 24.32 13.87 7.60
CA ALA A 269 24.92 14.47 8.79
C ALA A 269 23.93 14.31 9.97
N THR A 270 24.29 13.47 10.94
CA THR A 270 23.58 13.38 12.21
C THR A 270 24.41 14.04 13.31
N ALA A 271 23.80 14.34 14.45
CA ALA A 271 24.53 14.85 15.63
C ALA A 271 25.61 13.88 16.14
N ALA A 272 25.56 12.60 15.74
CA ALA A 272 26.57 11.58 16.02
C ALA A 272 27.66 11.46 14.93
N GLY A 273 27.65 12.34 13.92
CA GLY A 273 28.54 12.32 12.78
C GLY A 273 27.86 11.94 11.46
N LEU A 274 28.66 11.74 10.42
CA LEU A 274 28.20 11.41 9.07
C LEU A 274 27.69 9.95 9.03
N VAL A 275 26.38 9.74 8.91
CA VAL A 275 25.78 8.41 8.67
C VAL A 275 25.75 8.15 7.17
N LYS A 276 26.59 7.21 6.73
CA LYS A 276 26.61 6.72 5.35
C LYS A 276 25.44 5.75 5.18
N THR A 277 24.40 6.13 4.45
CA THR A 277 23.31 5.20 4.13
C THR A 277 23.78 4.26 3.01
N THR A 278 23.63 2.96 3.25
CA THR A 278 23.95 1.94 2.23
C THR A 278 22.71 1.80 1.37
N ALA A 279 22.80 1.97 0.04
CA ALA A 279 21.61 1.85 -0.80
C ALA A 279 21.12 0.41 -0.94
N VAL A 280 22.01 -0.57 -0.70
CA VAL A 280 21.65 -1.99 -0.55
C VAL A 280 22.31 -2.64 0.65
N SER A 281 21.52 -3.10 1.62
CA SER A 281 22.06 -3.79 2.79
C SER A 281 22.50 -5.21 2.44
N VAL A 282 21.66 -5.97 1.72
CA VAL A 282 21.94 -7.35 1.33
C VAL A 282 21.53 -7.58 -0.13
N ALA A 283 22.46 -8.12 -0.92
CA ALA A 283 22.19 -8.63 -2.27
C ALA A 283 22.42 -10.15 -2.30
N ASN A 284 21.38 -10.91 -2.62
CA ASN A 284 21.42 -12.36 -2.74
C ASN A 284 21.13 -12.78 -4.19
N ALA A 285 22.05 -13.46 -4.85
CA ALA A 285 21.85 -13.89 -6.24
C ALA A 285 22.25 -15.35 -6.47
N LEU A 286 21.49 -16.08 -7.29
CA LEU A 286 22.04 -17.31 -7.88
C LEU A 286 23.03 -16.96 -9.00
N GLY A 287 22.75 -15.90 -9.76
CA GLY A 287 23.64 -15.35 -10.80
C GLY A 287 24.61 -14.28 -10.30
N THR A 288 25.30 -13.64 -11.25
CA THR A 288 26.36 -12.66 -10.98
C THR A 288 25.83 -11.39 -10.30
N VAL A 289 26.62 -10.78 -9.43
CA VAL A 289 26.33 -9.45 -8.88
C VAL A 289 27.32 -8.44 -9.45
N THR A 290 26.82 -7.44 -10.17
CA THR A 290 27.62 -6.36 -10.75
C THR A 290 27.32 -5.04 -10.04
N VAL A 291 28.34 -4.44 -9.43
CA VAL A 291 28.25 -3.15 -8.73
C VAL A 291 29.13 -2.13 -9.43
N LYS A 292 28.53 -1.23 -10.19
CA LYS A 292 29.25 -0.18 -10.94
C LYS A 292 29.36 1.12 -10.15
N SER A 293 28.37 1.43 -9.32
CA SER A 293 28.34 2.60 -8.46
C SER A 293 27.71 2.25 -7.12
N GLY A 294 28.15 2.96 -6.07
CA GLY A 294 27.54 2.87 -4.74
C GLY A 294 28.03 1.72 -3.85
N ALA A 295 27.56 1.70 -2.61
CA ALA A 295 27.90 0.74 -1.56
C ALA A 295 26.81 -0.33 -1.34
N VAL A 296 27.24 -1.58 -1.16
CA VAL A 296 26.44 -2.73 -0.75
C VAL A 296 27.09 -3.34 0.48
N SER A 297 26.35 -3.50 1.59
CA SER A 297 26.96 -3.99 2.83
C SER A 297 27.39 -5.45 2.70
N THR A 298 26.49 -6.32 2.23
CA THR A 298 26.77 -7.75 2.08
C THR A 298 26.28 -8.26 0.73
N ILE A 299 27.16 -8.98 0.02
CA ILE A 299 26.81 -9.72 -1.20
C ILE A 299 26.95 -11.22 -0.94
N ASN A 300 25.92 -11.98 -1.29
CA ASN A 300 25.94 -13.44 -1.33
C ASN A 300 25.56 -13.88 -2.74
N THR A 301 26.47 -14.55 -3.46
CA THR A 301 26.17 -15.10 -4.78
C THR A 301 26.70 -16.50 -4.99
N GLN A 302 25.96 -17.31 -5.76
CA GLN A 302 26.45 -18.60 -6.24
C GLN A 302 27.32 -18.50 -7.50
N ALA A 303 27.50 -17.29 -8.05
CA ALA A 303 28.28 -17.01 -9.25
C ALA A 303 29.36 -15.95 -8.93
N ASP A 304 29.63 -15.05 -9.88
CA ASP A 304 30.69 -14.05 -9.80
C ASP A 304 30.24 -12.76 -9.09
N ILE A 305 31.20 -12.01 -8.56
CA ILE A 305 31.04 -10.61 -8.15
C ILE A 305 31.92 -9.75 -9.03
N VAL A 306 31.35 -8.72 -9.65
CA VAL A 306 32.08 -7.70 -10.43
C VAL A 306 31.82 -6.32 -9.83
N TRP A 307 32.80 -5.77 -9.12
CA TRP A 307 32.70 -4.51 -8.41
C TRP A 307 33.70 -3.48 -8.95
N THR A 308 33.18 -2.45 -9.62
CA THR A 308 33.96 -1.31 -10.14
C THR A 308 33.64 -0.01 -9.43
N SER A 309 32.74 -0.03 -8.44
CA SER A 309 32.44 1.12 -7.58
C SER A 309 33.63 1.48 -6.68
N SER A 310 33.87 2.78 -6.45
CA SER A 310 34.88 3.27 -5.50
C SER A 310 34.48 3.07 -4.03
N GLU A 311 33.20 2.79 -3.78
CA GLU A 311 32.68 2.56 -2.44
C GLU A 311 33.07 1.18 -1.89
N ALA A 312 32.82 1.00 -0.60
CA ALA A 312 33.19 -0.21 0.11
C ALA A 312 32.01 -1.17 0.33
N SER A 313 32.34 -2.46 0.45
CA SER A 313 31.45 -3.48 1.03
C SER A 313 31.97 -3.93 2.41
N ARG A 314 31.11 -4.52 3.24
CA ARG A 314 31.55 -5.21 4.47
C ARG A 314 31.92 -6.67 4.18
N ALA A 315 31.10 -7.37 3.38
CA ALA A 315 31.30 -8.78 3.09
C ALA A 315 30.94 -9.12 1.64
N LEU A 316 31.86 -9.82 0.96
CA LEU A 316 31.68 -10.35 -0.38
C LEU A 316 31.81 -11.88 -0.32
N ASN A 317 30.70 -12.58 -0.45
CA ASN A 317 30.64 -14.04 -0.40
C ASN A 317 30.23 -14.57 -1.79
N ALA A 318 31.10 -15.38 -2.41
CA ALA A 318 30.87 -15.90 -3.76
C ALA A 318 31.40 -17.34 -3.94
N ASN A 319 30.75 -18.10 -4.81
CA ASN A 319 31.28 -19.38 -5.29
C ASN A 319 32.13 -19.22 -6.57
N GLY A 320 31.89 -18.15 -7.35
CA GLY A 320 32.62 -17.85 -8.59
C GLY A 320 33.86 -17.00 -8.37
N ARG A 321 34.16 -16.10 -9.31
CA ARG A 321 35.26 -15.14 -9.25
C ARG A 321 34.80 -13.83 -8.61
N VAL A 322 35.70 -13.18 -7.86
CA VAL A 322 35.48 -11.82 -7.34
C VAL A 322 36.45 -10.85 -7.99
N ILE A 323 35.93 -9.85 -8.72
CA ILE A 323 36.67 -8.69 -9.20
C ILE A 323 36.26 -7.49 -8.35
N TYR A 324 37.21 -6.83 -7.69
CA TYR A 324 36.91 -5.73 -6.76
C TYR A 324 37.86 -4.54 -6.94
N SER A 325 37.26 -3.35 -7.03
CA SER A 325 37.96 -2.06 -7.20
C SER A 325 37.57 -1.02 -6.14
N GLY A 326 36.96 -1.46 -5.03
CA GLY A 326 36.41 -0.59 -4.00
C GLY A 326 37.38 -0.25 -2.86
N SER A 327 36.92 0.63 -1.98
CA SER A 327 37.61 1.02 -0.74
C SER A 327 37.42 -0.01 0.39
N ASN A 328 38.16 0.16 1.48
CA ASN A 328 38.06 -0.71 2.65
C ASN A 328 37.10 -0.14 3.70
N ASN A 329 36.13 -0.94 4.15
CA ASN A 329 35.28 -0.65 5.31
C ASN A 329 35.23 -1.87 6.25
N GLY A 330 36.39 -2.46 6.53
CA GLY A 330 36.47 -3.79 7.12
C GLY A 330 36.06 -4.87 6.11
N THR A 331 36.34 -4.65 4.82
CA THR A 331 35.86 -5.50 3.71
C THR A 331 36.50 -6.87 3.77
N VAL A 332 35.67 -7.91 3.93
CA VAL A 332 36.10 -9.32 3.92
C VAL A 332 35.59 -10.01 2.66
N ILE A 333 36.49 -10.67 1.94
CA ILE A 333 36.15 -11.49 0.77
C ILE A 333 36.25 -12.96 1.17
N ASN A 334 35.15 -13.70 1.03
CA ASN A 334 35.11 -15.16 1.15
C ASN A 334 34.72 -15.74 -0.22
N ASN A 335 35.67 -16.35 -0.92
CA ASN A 335 35.45 -16.77 -2.30
C ASN A 335 35.90 -18.21 -2.58
N GLN A 336 35.12 -18.98 -3.35
CA GLN A 336 35.61 -20.29 -3.80
C GLN A 336 36.46 -20.19 -5.07
N GLY A 337 36.19 -19.25 -5.98
CA GLY A 337 37.02 -19.03 -7.16
C GLY A 337 38.14 -18.00 -6.95
N ASP A 338 38.64 -17.45 -8.05
CA ASP A 338 39.74 -16.47 -8.04
C ASP A 338 39.32 -15.09 -7.53
N VAL A 339 40.27 -14.36 -6.97
CA VAL A 339 40.07 -12.97 -6.50
C VAL A 339 41.01 -12.05 -7.28
N GLN A 340 40.45 -11.02 -7.91
CA GLN A 340 41.19 -9.97 -8.59
C GLN A 340 40.89 -8.62 -7.94
N LEU A 341 41.91 -7.99 -7.36
CA LEU A 341 41.84 -6.65 -6.80
C LEU A 341 42.53 -5.66 -7.74
N THR A 342 41.84 -4.60 -8.13
CA THR A 342 42.36 -3.55 -9.02
C THR A 342 42.15 -2.19 -8.38
N SER A 343 43.22 -1.50 -7.98
CA SER A 343 43.15 -0.24 -7.22
C SER A 343 42.29 -0.33 -5.95
N ALA A 344 42.21 -1.51 -5.33
CA ALA A 344 41.33 -1.80 -4.21
C ALA A 344 42.07 -1.88 -2.87
N THR A 345 41.35 -1.58 -1.80
CA THR A 345 41.80 -1.91 -0.43
C THR A 345 40.76 -2.78 0.25
N VAL A 346 41.18 -3.89 0.85
CA VAL A 346 40.31 -4.80 1.61
C VAL A 346 40.94 -5.16 2.95
N GLN A 347 40.12 -5.58 3.91
CA GLN A 347 40.60 -6.03 5.20
C GLN A 347 41.22 -7.43 5.09
N ALA A 348 40.47 -8.39 4.55
CA ALA A 348 40.91 -9.78 4.47
C ALA A 348 40.34 -10.50 3.25
N VAL A 349 41.09 -11.49 2.76
CA VAL A 349 40.70 -12.36 1.66
C VAL A 349 40.87 -13.81 2.08
N LYS A 350 39.81 -14.61 1.96
CA LYS A 350 39.82 -16.06 2.06
C LYS A 350 39.38 -16.63 0.73
N THR A 351 40.25 -17.39 0.06
CA THR A 351 39.94 -17.94 -1.27
C THR A 351 40.41 -19.37 -1.49
N GLN A 352 39.63 -20.16 -2.21
CA GLN A 352 40.10 -21.46 -2.73
C GLN A 352 40.76 -21.35 -4.12
N GLY A 353 40.65 -20.19 -4.78
CA GLY A 353 41.33 -19.86 -6.03
C GLY A 353 42.63 -19.08 -5.82
N SER A 354 43.12 -18.49 -6.90
CA SER A 354 44.29 -17.61 -6.92
C SER A 354 43.91 -16.14 -6.67
N THR A 355 44.84 -15.36 -6.14
CA THR A 355 44.67 -13.93 -5.88
C THR A 355 45.59 -13.10 -6.77
N THR A 356 45.02 -12.17 -7.53
CA THR A 356 45.75 -11.18 -8.31
C THR A 356 45.55 -9.78 -7.72
N LEU A 357 46.64 -9.07 -7.50
CA LEU A 357 46.64 -7.69 -6.99
C LEU A 357 47.29 -6.77 -8.02
N ASP A 358 46.54 -5.76 -8.46
CA ASP A 358 47.07 -4.63 -9.22
C ASP A 358 46.80 -3.35 -8.44
N THR A 359 47.87 -2.64 -8.04
CA THR A 359 47.79 -1.40 -7.26
C THR A 359 46.89 -1.54 -6.01
N SER A 360 46.90 -2.72 -5.37
CA SER A 360 45.90 -3.09 -4.36
C SER A 360 46.51 -3.50 -3.02
N THR A 361 45.74 -3.34 -1.94
CA THR A 361 46.20 -3.64 -0.57
C THR A 361 45.25 -4.59 0.17
N ILE A 362 45.79 -5.67 0.74
CA ILE A 362 45.13 -6.50 1.74
C ILE A 362 45.70 -6.12 3.11
N ALA A 363 44.90 -5.37 3.88
CA ALA A 363 45.36 -4.66 5.08
C ALA A 363 45.63 -5.57 6.29
N ASN A 364 44.99 -6.74 6.36
CA ASN A 364 45.18 -7.70 7.46
C ASN A 364 45.73 -9.02 6.96
N ARG A 365 44.92 -9.82 6.28
CA ARG A 365 45.26 -11.22 6.04
C ARG A 365 44.76 -11.77 4.70
N LEU A 366 45.63 -12.47 3.99
CA LEU A 366 45.30 -13.33 2.85
C LEU A 366 45.45 -14.81 3.26
N ASP A 367 44.38 -15.58 3.15
CA ASP A 367 44.43 -17.04 3.22
C ASP A 367 43.93 -17.59 1.87
N GLY A 368 44.82 -18.17 1.06
CA GLY A 368 44.48 -18.65 -0.29
C GLY A 368 44.96 -20.07 -0.57
N ARG A 369 44.16 -20.93 -1.21
CA ARG A 369 44.67 -22.22 -1.71
C ARG A 369 45.52 -22.05 -2.98
N GLY A 370 45.17 -21.11 -3.86
CA GLY A 370 45.85 -20.85 -5.13
C GLY A 370 47.14 -20.04 -5.00
N SER A 371 47.57 -19.43 -6.11
CA SER A 371 48.78 -18.58 -6.16
C SER A 371 48.46 -17.12 -5.83
N LEU A 372 49.48 -16.34 -5.47
CA LEU A 372 49.43 -14.88 -5.34
C LEU A 372 50.25 -14.24 -6.47
N ASP A 373 49.67 -13.27 -7.16
CA ASP A 373 50.33 -12.45 -8.18
C ASP A 373 50.12 -10.96 -7.87
N ALA A 374 51.19 -10.26 -7.49
CA ALA A 374 51.14 -8.88 -7.02
C ALA A 374 51.96 -7.92 -7.90
N ARG A 375 51.30 -6.89 -8.43
CA ARG A 375 51.89 -5.89 -9.33
C ARG A 375 51.67 -4.47 -8.84
N ASN A 376 52.44 -3.53 -9.38
CA ASN A 376 52.20 -2.09 -9.31
C ASN A 376 52.07 -1.57 -7.87
N ARG A 377 53.05 -1.87 -7.01
CA ARG A 377 53.06 -1.42 -5.60
C ARG A 377 51.88 -1.97 -4.77
N SER A 378 51.39 -3.16 -5.10
CA SER A 378 50.46 -3.91 -4.24
C SER A 378 51.11 -4.36 -2.93
N ALA A 379 50.29 -4.57 -1.89
CA ALA A 379 50.74 -4.94 -0.54
C ALA A 379 49.80 -5.95 0.14
N VAL A 380 50.37 -6.84 0.97
CA VAL A 380 49.64 -7.79 1.81
C VAL A 380 50.30 -7.85 3.19
N SER A 381 49.56 -7.51 4.24
CA SER A 381 50.13 -7.36 5.59
C SER A 381 50.58 -8.68 6.23
N ALA A 382 49.84 -9.77 5.97
CA ALA A 382 50.14 -11.13 6.41
C ALA A 382 49.39 -12.14 5.55
N GLY A 383 49.84 -13.40 5.47
CA GLY A 383 49.04 -14.44 4.85
C GLY A 383 49.75 -15.76 4.57
N ILE A 384 48.97 -16.75 4.14
CA ILE A 384 49.43 -18.06 3.66
C ILE A 384 48.76 -18.35 2.32
N VAL A 385 49.55 -18.79 1.34
CA VAL A 385 49.04 -19.33 0.08
C VAL A 385 49.49 -20.77 -0.16
N GLY A 386 48.68 -21.56 -0.85
CA GLY A 386 49.04 -22.93 -1.25
C GLY A 386 49.85 -23.03 -2.54
N GLY A 387 49.75 -22.01 -3.40
CA GLY A 387 50.45 -21.91 -4.68
C GLY A 387 51.66 -20.96 -4.64
N SER A 388 52.15 -20.60 -5.83
CA SER A 388 53.32 -19.74 -5.99
C SER A 388 53.04 -18.28 -5.60
N ILE A 389 54.09 -17.55 -5.21
CA ILE A 389 54.04 -16.10 -4.96
C ILE A 389 54.87 -15.40 -6.03
N THR A 390 54.22 -14.59 -6.86
CA THR A 390 54.84 -13.71 -7.85
C THR A 390 54.62 -12.26 -7.43
N ALA A 391 55.69 -11.46 -7.36
CA ALA A 391 55.60 -10.04 -7.03
C ALA A 391 56.60 -9.23 -7.87
N ASP A 392 56.16 -8.12 -8.43
CA ASP A 392 57.05 -7.18 -9.12
C ASP A 392 58.05 -6.52 -8.12
N PRO A 393 59.14 -5.90 -8.59
CA PRO A 393 60.12 -5.26 -7.71
C PRO A 393 59.53 -4.21 -6.77
N ASN A 394 58.44 -3.56 -7.17
CA ASN A 394 57.77 -2.50 -6.42
C ASN A 394 56.84 -3.04 -5.31
N SER A 395 56.37 -4.28 -5.44
CA SER A 395 55.52 -4.99 -4.48
C SER A 395 56.32 -5.89 -3.54
N LYS A 396 57.46 -6.42 -3.99
CA LYS A 396 58.19 -7.49 -3.29
C LYS A 396 58.46 -7.22 -1.79
N SER A 397 58.80 -5.99 -1.41
CA SER A 397 59.06 -5.60 -0.01
C SER A 397 57.80 -5.42 0.84
N ARG A 398 56.61 -5.53 0.25
CA ARG A 398 55.30 -5.24 0.86
C ARG A 398 54.39 -6.47 0.90
N ILE A 399 54.89 -7.64 0.50
CA ILE A 399 54.16 -8.91 0.50
C ILE A 399 54.69 -9.78 1.65
N ASN A 400 53.94 -9.80 2.76
CA ASN A 400 54.24 -10.63 3.92
C ASN A 400 53.43 -11.94 3.87
N VAL A 401 53.62 -12.73 2.83
CA VAL A 401 52.87 -13.97 2.59
C VAL A 401 53.84 -15.14 2.48
N ILE A 402 53.51 -16.27 3.11
CA ILE A 402 54.28 -17.51 2.98
C ILE A 402 53.56 -18.51 2.06
N SER A 403 54.33 -19.26 1.28
CA SER A 403 53.82 -20.34 0.44
C SER A 403 54.00 -21.67 1.16
N THR A 404 52.89 -22.35 1.44
CA THR A 404 52.87 -23.67 2.09
C THR A 404 52.17 -24.66 1.16
N ALA A 405 52.94 -25.55 0.53
CA ALA A 405 52.39 -26.57 -0.36
C ALA A 405 51.29 -27.39 0.34
N GLY A 406 50.15 -27.57 -0.33
CA GLY A 406 48.99 -28.28 0.22
C GLY A 406 48.14 -27.48 1.20
N TYR A 407 48.44 -26.19 1.44
CA TYR A 407 47.57 -25.33 2.24
C TYR A 407 46.17 -25.24 1.64
N SER A 408 45.16 -25.43 2.48
CA SER A 408 43.75 -25.39 2.11
C SER A 408 43.01 -24.45 3.03
N VAL A 409 42.05 -23.72 2.46
CA VAL A 409 41.23 -22.73 3.17
C VAL A 409 39.78 -23.18 3.13
N ALA A 410 39.18 -23.33 4.30
CA ALA A 410 37.75 -23.60 4.41
C ALA A 410 36.97 -22.32 4.06
N VAL A 411 36.33 -22.33 2.88
CA VAL A 411 35.39 -21.30 2.44
C VAL A 411 34.03 -21.97 2.25
N PRO A 412 33.03 -21.69 3.13
CA PRO A 412 31.69 -22.23 2.98
C PRO A 412 31.09 -21.88 1.62
N ALA A 413 30.44 -22.87 0.97
CA ALA A 413 29.69 -22.61 -0.26
C ALA A 413 28.49 -21.72 0.04
N VAL A 414 28.32 -20.68 -0.76
CA VAL A 414 27.15 -19.80 -0.70
C VAL A 414 25.95 -20.53 -1.27
N THR A 415 24.85 -20.53 -0.51
CA THR A 415 23.54 -21.02 -0.98
C THR A 415 22.51 -19.91 -0.82
N VAL A 416 21.80 -19.61 -1.90
CA VAL A 416 20.75 -18.60 -1.93
C VAL A 416 19.41 -19.30 -2.15
N THR A 417 18.39 -18.93 -1.38
CA THR A 417 17.02 -19.41 -1.60
C THR A 417 16.46 -18.81 -2.88
N ALA A 418 16.11 -19.67 -3.84
CA ALA A 418 15.54 -19.25 -5.11
C ALA A 418 14.20 -18.53 -4.89
N VAL A 419 14.00 -17.44 -5.63
CA VAL A 419 12.70 -16.77 -5.78
C VAL A 419 11.78 -17.68 -6.57
N THR A 420 10.57 -17.90 -6.06
CA THR A 420 9.50 -18.63 -6.74
C THR A 420 8.53 -17.65 -7.39
N ALA A 421 7.78 -18.13 -8.39
CA ALA A 421 6.78 -17.30 -9.06
C ALA A 421 5.74 -16.82 -8.03
N PRO A 422 5.36 -15.53 -8.05
CA PRO A 422 4.23 -15.08 -7.26
C PRO A 422 2.98 -15.82 -7.72
N THR A 423 2.11 -16.16 -6.78
CA THR A 423 0.78 -16.69 -7.10
C THR A 423 0.00 -15.62 -7.85
N SER A 424 -0.18 -15.80 -9.17
CA SER A 424 -1.04 -14.93 -9.96
C SER A 424 -2.49 -15.16 -9.55
N ALA A 425 -3.11 -14.14 -8.95
CA ALA A 425 -4.55 -14.15 -8.74
C ALA A 425 -5.22 -13.90 -10.10
N GLN A 426 -5.49 -14.97 -10.86
CA GLN A 426 -6.30 -14.84 -12.07
C GLN A 426 -7.67 -14.26 -11.69
N VAL A 427 -8.14 -13.32 -12.49
CA VAL A 427 -9.48 -12.74 -12.31
C VAL A 427 -10.50 -13.76 -12.80
N SER A 428 -11.58 -13.94 -12.01
CA SER A 428 -12.71 -14.79 -12.39
C SER A 428 -13.39 -14.25 -13.64
N LYS A 429 -14.04 -15.13 -14.42
CA LYS A 429 -14.81 -14.73 -15.61
C LYS A 429 -15.80 -13.61 -15.26
N VAL A 430 -15.75 -12.50 -15.99
CA VAL A 430 -16.70 -11.39 -15.89
C VAL A 430 -17.75 -11.54 -16.98
N ASP A 431 -19.01 -11.64 -16.58
CA ASP A 431 -20.14 -11.74 -17.50
C ASP A 431 -21.38 -11.08 -16.89
N ALA A 432 -21.73 -9.89 -17.37
CA ALA A 432 -22.89 -9.16 -16.89
C ALA A 432 -24.20 -9.94 -17.04
N TYR A 433 -24.34 -10.84 -18.02
CA TYR A 433 -25.58 -11.63 -18.16
C TYR A 433 -25.81 -12.58 -16.99
N ALA A 434 -24.74 -13.02 -16.30
CA ALA A 434 -24.85 -13.88 -15.13
C ALA A 434 -25.51 -13.18 -13.93
N LEU A 435 -25.49 -11.84 -13.89
CA LEU A 435 -26.06 -11.03 -12.81
C LEU A 435 -27.41 -10.40 -13.17
N ARG A 436 -27.96 -10.71 -14.36
CA ARG A 436 -29.22 -10.11 -14.84
C ARG A 436 -30.40 -10.42 -13.90
N SER A 437 -30.49 -11.65 -13.39
CA SER A 437 -31.61 -12.10 -12.56
C SER A 437 -31.58 -11.55 -11.14
N SER A 438 -30.43 -11.13 -10.62
CA SER A 438 -30.29 -10.55 -9.28
C SER A 438 -30.55 -9.03 -9.27
N ALA A 439 -30.68 -8.39 -10.43
CA ALA A 439 -30.97 -6.96 -10.53
C ALA A 439 -32.41 -6.60 -10.14
N ASN A 440 -32.56 -5.47 -9.43
CA ASN A 440 -33.85 -4.88 -9.10
C ASN A 440 -34.48 -4.17 -10.30
N TYR A 441 -33.64 -3.57 -11.15
CA TYR A 441 -34.04 -2.85 -12.35
C TYR A 441 -33.21 -3.32 -13.53
N GLU A 442 -33.90 -3.77 -14.58
CA GLU A 442 -33.29 -4.27 -15.80
C GLU A 442 -33.71 -3.41 -16.99
N PHE A 443 -32.76 -2.71 -17.61
CA PHE A 443 -33.01 -1.76 -18.70
C PHE A 443 -32.66 -2.36 -20.06
N GLU A 444 -33.62 -2.34 -20.97
CA GLU A 444 -33.47 -2.83 -22.34
C GLU A 444 -34.21 -1.91 -23.33
N MET A 445 -33.77 -1.92 -24.59
CA MET A 445 -34.54 -1.32 -25.68
C MET A 445 -35.39 -2.37 -26.37
N VAL A 446 -36.67 -2.07 -26.61
CA VAL A 446 -37.57 -2.84 -27.47
C VAL A 446 -38.05 -1.93 -28.59
N GLY A 447 -37.49 -2.12 -29.79
CA GLY A 447 -37.62 -1.11 -30.85
C GLY A 447 -37.04 0.23 -30.40
N THR A 448 -37.85 1.29 -30.39
CA THR A 448 -37.48 2.63 -29.90
C THR A 448 -37.90 2.89 -28.45
N GLN A 449 -38.51 1.92 -27.79
CA GLN A 449 -39.07 2.08 -26.44
C GLN A 449 -38.08 1.62 -25.37
N ARG A 450 -37.91 2.45 -24.34
CA ARG A 450 -37.09 2.15 -23.16
C ARG A 450 -37.89 1.27 -22.21
N LYS A 451 -37.59 -0.03 -22.19
CA LYS A 451 -38.21 -1.01 -21.31
C LYS A 451 -37.42 -1.14 -20.01
N VAL A 452 -38.12 -1.25 -18.89
CA VAL A 452 -37.56 -1.60 -17.59
C VAL A 452 -38.33 -2.76 -16.96
N THR A 453 -37.63 -3.81 -16.57
CA THR A 453 -38.20 -4.88 -15.76
C THR A 453 -37.83 -4.63 -14.29
N VAL A 454 -38.84 -4.61 -13.42
CA VAL A 454 -38.70 -4.33 -11.98
C VAL A 454 -38.90 -5.62 -11.20
N ARG A 455 -38.03 -5.88 -10.22
CA ARG A 455 -38.09 -7.06 -9.34
C ARG A 455 -37.73 -6.71 -7.90
N ASN A 456 -38.47 -7.26 -6.94
CA ASN A 456 -38.21 -7.10 -5.52
C ASN A 456 -38.12 -5.63 -5.07
N VAL A 457 -38.96 -4.73 -5.59
CA VAL A 457 -38.95 -3.31 -5.19
C VAL A 457 -40.23 -2.99 -4.41
N GLN A 458 -40.11 -2.34 -3.26
CA GLN A 458 -41.28 -1.85 -2.53
C GLN A 458 -41.92 -0.68 -3.28
N GLY A 459 -43.25 -0.67 -3.33
CA GLY A 459 -44.00 0.44 -3.94
C GLY A 459 -44.11 0.38 -5.47
N ILE A 460 -43.55 -0.65 -6.11
CA ILE A 460 -43.73 -1.00 -7.52
C ILE A 460 -43.94 -2.52 -7.60
N ALA A 461 -44.97 -2.98 -8.32
CA ALA A 461 -45.18 -4.41 -8.51
C ALA A 461 -44.09 -4.99 -9.42
N ASP A 462 -43.71 -6.25 -9.18
CA ASP A 462 -42.77 -6.94 -10.06
C ASP A 462 -43.40 -7.11 -11.46
N GLY A 463 -42.66 -6.74 -12.50
CA GLY A 463 -43.23 -6.71 -13.84
C GLY A 463 -42.39 -5.95 -14.85
N THR A 464 -42.93 -5.86 -16.07
CA THR A 464 -42.31 -5.13 -17.18
C THR A 464 -43.05 -3.82 -17.42
N TYR A 465 -42.28 -2.74 -17.52
CA TYR A 465 -42.75 -1.38 -17.72
C TYR A 465 -41.94 -0.72 -18.83
N TYR A 466 -42.40 0.45 -19.24
CA TYR A 466 -41.72 1.36 -20.15
C TYR A 466 -41.51 2.71 -19.46
N LEU A 467 -40.38 3.37 -19.77
CA LEU A 467 -40.12 4.73 -19.34
C LEU A 467 -40.72 5.72 -20.33
N GLY A 468 -41.79 6.39 -19.93
CA GLY A 468 -42.47 7.39 -20.75
C GLY A 468 -42.68 8.72 -20.03
N ASN A 469 -43.27 9.66 -20.76
CA ASN A 469 -43.54 11.01 -20.27
C ASN A 469 -45.05 11.23 -20.07
N TYR A 470 -45.44 12.09 -19.12
CA TYR A 470 -46.81 12.63 -19.08
C TYR A 470 -46.87 14.05 -19.67
N PRO A 471 -48.02 14.46 -20.27
CA PRO A 471 -48.23 15.83 -20.73
C PRO A 471 -48.03 16.83 -19.59
N SER A 472 -47.37 17.96 -19.87
CA SER A 472 -47.15 18.99 -18.85
C SER A 472 -48.47 19.62 -18.43
N THR A 473 -48.85 19.48 -17.16
CA THR A 473 -49.71 20.48 -16.51
C THR A 473 -48.79 21.52 -15.86
N LEU A 474 -49.28 22.76 -15.67
CA LEU A 474 -48.48 23.96 -15.34
C LEU A 474 -47.63 23.89 -14.04
N LEU A 475 -47.59 22.77 -13.32
CA LEU A 475 -46.94 22.65 -12.00
C LEU A 475 -46.02 21.43 -11.82
N ARG A 476 -45.97 20.47 -12.75
CA ARG A 476 -45.08 19.29 -12.61
C ARG A 476 -44.68 18.72 -13.96
N GLY A 477 -43.38 18.73 -14.24
CA GLY A 477 -42.82 17.95 -15.34
C GLY A 477 -42.86 16.46 -14.99
N TYR A 478 -43.11 15.62 -15.99
CA TYR A 478 -43.30 14.19 -15.79
C TYR A 478 -42.45 13.40 -16.79
N ARG A 479 -41.15 13.33 -16.57
CA ARG A 479 -40.23 12.53 -17.39
C ARG A 479 -39.89 11.21 -16.71
N ASP A 480 -39.68 10.18 -17.52
CA ASP A 480 -39.20 8.85 -17.10
C ASP A 480 -40.09 8.14 -16.05
N TYR A 481 -41.41 8.31 -16.17
CA TYR A 481 -42.37 7.57 -15.35
C TYR A 481 -42.60 6.15 -15.88
N LEU A 482 -42.94 5.25 -14.96
CA LEU A 482 -43.30 3.87 -15.27
C LEU A 482 -44.68 3.81 -15.92
N CYS A 483 -44.75 3.16 -17.07
CA CYS A 483 -45.95 3.02 -17.87
C CYS A 483 -46.05 1.57 -18.37
N THR A 484 -47.26 1.01 -18.41
CA THR A 484 -47.45 -0.35 -18.95
C THR A 484 -47.48 -0.33 -20.48
N ALA A 485 -47.73 0.83 -21.08
CA ALA A 485 -47.58 1.10 -22.50
C ALA A 485 -47.16 2.56 -22.77
N VAL A 486 -46.39 2.76 -23.84
CA VAL A 486 -45.99 4.09 -24.36
C VAL A 486 -46.29 4.20 -25.85
N GLY A 487 -46.64 5.40 -26.29
CA GLY A 487 -46.81 5.75 -27.69
C GLY A 487 -45.47 5.82 -28.44
N SER A 488 -45.54 5.98 -29.76
CA SER A 488 -44.36 6.21 -30.61
C SER A 488 -43.66 7.55 -30.34
N ASP A 489 -44.37 8.50 -29.74
CA ASP A 489 -43.91 9.81 -29.28
C ASP A 489 -43.23 9.77 -27.90
N GLY A 490 -43.17 8.59 -27.26
CA GLY A 490 -42.58 8.40 -25.93
C GLY A 490 -43.45 8.90 -24.77
N PHE A 491 -44.72 9.25 -25.02
CA PHE A 491 -45.68 9.55 -23.97
C PHE A 491 -46.36 8.29 -23.47
N CYS A 492 -46.72 8.29 -22.19
CA CYS A 492 -47.43 7.18 -21.58
C CYS A 492 -48.88 7.13 -22.07
N THR A 493 -49.24 6.03 -22.73
CA THR A 493 -50.62 5.76 -23.13
C THR A 493 -51.37 5.02 -22.02
N VAL A 494 -50.66 4.22 -21.22
CA VAL A 494 -51.21 3.56 -20.03
C VAL A 494 -50.25 3.77 -18.85
N PRO A 495 -50.54 4.76 -17.96
CA PRO A 495 -49.80 4.98 -16.71
C PRO A 495 -49.77 3.73 -15.83
N ALA A 496 -48.61 3.36 -15.26
CA ALA A 496 -48.58 2.33 -14.22
C ALA A 496 -49.13 2.88 -12.90
N GLN A 497 -49.86 2.05 -12.14
CA GLN A 497 -50.38 2.41 -10.82
C GLN A 497 -49.67 1.65 -9.69
N PRO A 498 -49.31 2.31 -8.57
CA PRO A 498 -49.33 3.76 -8.38
C PRO A 498 -48.34 4.47 -9.32
N ASN A 499 -48.60 5.74 -9.66
CA ASN A 499 -47.69 6.51 -10.50
C ASN A 499 -46.30 6.62 -9.81
N ARG A 500 -45.29 6.00 -10.42
CA ARG A 500 -43.91 6.02 -9.95
C ARG A 500 -42.95 6.40 -11.07
N THR A 501 -41.88 7.09 -10.71
CA THR A 501 -40.68 7.26 -11.55
C THR A 501 -39.52 6.56 -10.86
N LEU A 502 -38.50 6.20 -11.63
CA LEU A 502 -37.27 5.62 -11.11
C LEU A 502 -36.19 6.66 -10.87
N CYS A 503 -36.47 7.95 -11.12
CA CYS A 503 -35.46 8.96 -10.92
C CYS A 503 -35.91 10.37 -10.60
N GLN A 504 -34.91 11.14 -10.18
CA GLN A 504 -35.02 12.55 -9.88
C GLN A 504 -34.09 13.33 -10.81
N GLY A 505 -34.66 14.02 -11.80
CA GLY A 505 -33.95 15.00 -12.63
C GLY A 505 -33.52 16.24 -11.83
N GLU A 506 -32.74 17.11 -12.46
CA GLU A 506 -32.34 18.41 -11.88
C GLU A 506 -33.55 19.28 -11.54
N THR A 507 -34.56 19.25 -12.42
CA THR A 507 -35.90 19.77 -12.17
C THR A 507 -36.92 18.67 -12.45
N SER A 508 -38.18 18.90 -12.08
CA SER A 508 -39.27 17.98 -12.44
C SER A 508 -39.47 17.85 -13.96
N PHE A 509 -38.97 18.78 -14.77
CA PHE A 509 -39.13 18.77 -16.23
C PHE A 509 -38.00 18.04 -16.97
N ASN A 510 -36.92 17.68 -16.29
CA ASN A 510 -35.79 16.98 -16.87
C ASN A 510 -35.92 15.47 -16.62
N GLY A 511 -35.83 14.69 -17.69
CA GLY A 511 -35.56 13.26 -17.57
C GLY A 511 -34.12 13.03 -17.14
N CYS A 512 -33.84 11.85 -16.63
CA CYS A 512 -32.52 11.49 -16.17
C CYS A 512 -31.99 10.18 -16.75
N ILE A 513 -32.83 9.40 -17.46
CA ILE A 513 -32.44 8.16 -18.14
C ILE A 513 -32.71 8.36 -19.62
N THR A 514 -31.69 8.42 -20.46
CA THR A 514 -31.89 8.47 -21.92
C THR A 514 -31.13 7.36 -22.62
N TYR A 515 -31.44 7.12 -23.89
CA TYR A 515 -30.77 6.10 -24.67
C TYR A 515 -30.45 6.63 -26.07
N GLN A 516 -29.20 6.46 -26.50
CA GLN A 516 -28.75 6.85 -27.82
C GLN A 516 -27.60 5.95 -28.26
N GLN A 517 -27.68 5.45 -29.51
CA GLN A 517 -26.59 4.73 -30.19
C GLN A 517 -25.95 3.60 -29.35
N GLY A 518 -26.76 2.73 -28.73
CA GLY A 518 -26.22 1.61 -27.94
C GLY A 518 -25.93 1.96 -26.47
N THR A 519 -26.08 3.21 -26.06
CA THR A 519 -25.66 3.71 -24.75
C THR A 519 -26.82 4.27 -23.96
N TRP A 520 -26.94 3.83 -22.71
CA TRP A 520 -27.79 4.44 -21.69
C TRP A 520 -27.05 5.60 -21.05
N TYR A 521 -27.69 6.76 -20.92
CA TYR A 521 -27.13 7.94 -20.28
C TYR A 521 -27.93 8.26 -19.02
N LEU A 522 -27.22 8.35 -17.90
CA LEU A 522 -27.75 8.82 -16.63
C LEU A 522 -27.34 10.28 -16.41
N GLY A 523 -28.28 11.13 -15.97
CA GLY A 523 -27.96 12.52 -15.66
C GLY A 523 -29.07 13.20 -14.88
N GLY A 524 -28.80 13.62 -13.65
CA GLY A 524 -29.78 14.24 -12.76
C GLY A 524 -29.29 14.24 -11.32
N ARG A 525 -30.20 14.26 -10.35
CA ARG A 525 -29.82 14.29 -8.93
C ARG A 525 -29.56 12.89 -8.38
N THR A 526 -30.45 11.93 -8.65
CA THR A 526 -30.34 10.53 -8.17
C THR A 526 -31.32 9.57 -8.88
N LEU A 527 -31.22 8.28 -8.58
CA LEU A 527 -32.13 7.21 -9.02
C LEU A 527 -32.77 6.52 -7.81
N ALA A 528 -33.82 5.72 -8.06
CA ALA A 528 -34.30 4.75 -7.07
C ALA A 528 -33.17 3.76 -6.70
N PRO A 529 -32.95 3.48 -5.41
CA PRO A 529 -31.82 2.67 -4.96
C PRO A 529 -31.99 1.19 -5.32
N GLY A 530 -30.88 0.50 -5.56
CA GLY A 530 -30.89 -0.94 -5.88
C GLY A 530 -29.78 -1.36 -6.85
N VAL A 531 -29.85 -2.61 -7.30
CA VAL A 531 -28.97 -3.16 -8.34
C VAL A 531 -29.58 -2.90 -9.72
N LEU A 532 -28.83 -2.22 -10.60
CA LEU A 532 -29.25 -1.80 -11.92
C LEU A 532 -28.46 -2.56 -12.98
N TRP A 533 -29.17 -3.17 -13.91
CA TRP A 533 -28.58 -3.90 -15.02
C TRP A 533 -28.99 -3.29 -16.36
N PHE A 534 -28.01 -3.03 -17.23
CA PHE A 534 -28.21 -2.37 -18.53
C PHE A 534 -27.77 -3.28 -19.68
N LYS A 535 -28.67 -3.47 -20.65
CA LYS A 535 -28.32 -4.04 -21.96
C LYS A 535 -27.74 -2.95 -22.86
N GLY A 536 -26.47 -3.06 -23.22
CA GLY A 536 -25.68 -2.04 -23.93
C GLY A 536 -24.64 -1.35 -23.04
N ASN A 537 -24.13 -0.22 -23.52
CA ASN A 537 -23.19 0.63 -22.78
C ASN A 537 -23.94 1.51 -21.77
N LEU A 538 -23.21 2.05 -20.80
CA LEU A 538 -23.71 2.99 -19.79
C LEU A 538 -22.76 4.17 -19.63
N ASP A 539 -23.28 5.38 -19.77
CA ASP A 539 -22.66 6.63 -19.30
C ASP A 539 -23.35 7.05 -17.99
N ALA A 540 -22.68 6.81 -16.87
CA ALA A 540 -23.09 7.27 -15.56
C ALA A 540 -22.65 8.73 -15.38
N GLY A 541 -23.50 9.66 -15.80
CA GLY A 541 -23.20 11.09 -15.80
C GLY A 541 -23.32 11.76 -14.44
N SER A 542 -23.60 13.07 -14.45
CA SER A 542 -23.71 13.87 -13.23
C SER A 542 -24.87 13.39 -12.35
N GLY A 543 -24.58 13.19 -11.06
CA GLY A 543 -25.55 12.79 -10.05
C GLY A 543 -24.92 12.06 -8.86
N VAL A 544 -25.71 11.84 -7.81
CA VAL A 544 -25.36 10.99 -6.66
C VAL A 544 -26.25 9.74 -6.70
N TYR A 545 -25.66 8.59 -6.95
CA TYR A 545 -26.39 7.33 -7.19
C TYR A 545 -26.10 6.32 -6.08
N TYR A 546 -27.14 5.88 -5.36
CA TYR A 546 -27.03 4.78 -4.38
C TYR A 546 -27.36 3.45 -5.04
N ASN A 547 -26.49 3.04 -5.96
CA ASN A 547 -26.76 2.00 -6.94
C ASN A 547 -25.52 1.15 -7.20
N SER A 548 -25.74 -0.15 -7.38
CA SER A 548 -24.76 -1.04 -7.99
C SER A 548 -25.09 -1.16 -9.48
N MET A 549 -24.19 -0.72 -10.35
CA MET A 549 -24.48 -0.60 -11.78
C MET A 549 -23.73 -1.65 -12.60
N ILE A 550 -24.47 -2.41 -13.39
CA ILE A 550 -23.97 -3.51 -14.21
C ILE A 550 -24.35 -3.25 -15.66
N ALA A 551 -23.40 -3.33 -16.59
CA ALA A 551 -23.66 -3.15 -18.02
C ALA A 551 -23.04 -4.28 -18.84
N THR A 552 -23.75 -4.73 -19.87
CA THR A 552 -23.26 -5.75 -20.81
C THR A 552 -22.18 -5.21 -21.75
N GLY A 553 -22.22 -3.91 -22.06
CA GLY A 553 -21.20 -3.23 -22.85
C GLY A 553 -20.10 -2.58 -22.00
N ASN A 554 -19.74 -1.35 -22.34
CA ASN A 554 -18.79 -0.52 -21.62
C ASN A 554 -19.51 0.37 -20.59
N ILE A 555 -18.80 0.74 -19.53
CA ILE A 555 -19.25 1.78 -18.59
C ILE A 555 -18.29 2.97 -18.68
N ARG A 556 -18.84 4.17 -18.65
CA ARG A 556 -18.08 5.41 -18.48
C ARG A 556 -18.77 6.25 -17.42
N THR A 557 -18.00 6.98 -16.64
CA THR A 557 -18.53 8.08 -15.83
C THR A 557 -18.30 9.43 -16.51
N SER A 558 -19.16 10.40 -16.23
CA SER A 558 -19.05 11.75 -16.78
C SER A 558 -19.60 12.84 -15.85
N GLY A 559 -19.21 14.10 -16.10
CA GLY A 559 -19.61 15.22 -15.25
C GLY A 559 -19.22 15.05 -13.79
N ARG A 560 -20.10 15.49 -12.87
CA ARG A 560 -19.93 15.31 -11.41
C ARG A 560 -20.63 14.03 -10.98
N ASN A 561 -20.03 12.89 -11.29
CA ASN A 561 -20.55 11.58 -10.92
C ASN A 561 -20.08 11.20 -9.50
N LYS A 562 -21.04 10.79 -8.68
CA LYS A 562 -20.79 10.05 -7.45
C LYS A 562 -21.64 8.79 -7.44
N THR A 563 -21.01 7.63 -7.44
CA THR A 563 -21.71 6.34 -7.41
C THR A 563 -21.35 5.61 -6.14
N VAL A 564 -22.36 5.19 -5.39
CA VAL A 564 -22.23 4.50 -4.11
C VAL A 564 -22.94 3.16 -4.22
N ALA A 565 -22.17 2.08 -4.25
CA ALA A 565 -22.68 0.71 -4.26
C ALA A 565 -23.64 0.49 -3.08
N VAL A 566 -24.69 -0.32 -3.26
CA VAL A 566 -25.75 -0.45 -2.25
C VAL A 566 -25.24 -1.02 -0.92
N ASN A 567 -24.25 -1.92 -0.94
CA ASN A 567 -23.60 -2.39 0.29
C ASN A 567 -22.75 -1.32 0.97
N TYR A 568 -22.18 -0.40 0.21
CA TYR A 568 -21.42 0.71 0.78
C TYR A 568 -22.37 1.76 1.39
N ALA A 569 -23.49 2.01 0.72
CA ALA A 569 -24.50 2.96 1.18
C ALA A 569 -25.20 2.50 2.47
N GLY A 570 -25.54 1.20 2.55
CA GLY A 570 -26.20 0.60 3.71
C GLY A 570 -27.65 1.04 3.91
N TYR A 571 -28.18 0.81 5.11
CA TYR A 571 -29.62 0.89 5.39
C TYR A 571 -30.25 2.27 5.14
N GLY A 572 -29.62 3.37 5.57
CA GLY A 572 -30.22 4.71 5.49
C GLY A 572 -30.53 5.13 4.05
N PRO A 573 -29.52 5.23 3.16
CA PRO A 573 -29.75 5.64 1.78
C PRO A 573 -30.59 4.64 0.98
N VAL A 574 -30.40 3.34 1.20
CA VAL A 574 -31.04 2.30 0.37
C VAL A 574 -32.46 1.97 0.82
N CYS A 575 -32.73 1.91 2.13
CA CYS A 575 -33.99 1.38 2.66
C CYS A 575 -34.95 2.45 3.17
N THR A 576 -34.44 3.63 3.56
CA THR A 576 -35.29 4.71 4.11
C THR A 576 -35.26 6.00 3.30
N ALA A 577 -34.54 6.02 2.17
CA ALA A 577 -34.35 7.20 1.33
C ALA A 577 -33.79 8.40 2.12
N VAL A 578 -32.90 8.11 3.08
CA VAL A 578 -32.13 9.13 3.81
C VAL A 578 -30.72 9.15 3.26
N ALA A 579 -30.40 10.19 2.49
CA ALA A 579 -29.07 10.38 1.93
C ALA A 579 -28.00 10.50 3.03
N ARG A 580 -26.77 10.12 2.69
CA ARG A 580 -25.59 10.41 3.52
C ARG A 580 -25.45 11.93 3.69
N GLN A 581 -25.15 12.39 4.90
CA GLN A 581 -25.11 13.82 5.21
C GLN A 581 -24.08 14.57 4.36
N GLU A 582 -22.92 13.94 4.14
CA GLU A 582 -21.82 14.43 3.32
C GLU A 582 -22.15 14.55 1.83
N ASP A 583 -23.23 13.92 1.36
CA ASP A 583 -23.61 13.94 -0.06
C ASP A 583 -24.48 15.15 -0.41
N GLY A 584 -25.05 15.83 0.58
CA GLY A 584 -25.88 17.03 0.38
C GLY A 584 -27.09 16.80 -0.54
N LEU A 585 -27.57 15.56 -0.65
CA LEU A 585 -28.64 15.16 -1.56
C LEU A 585 -30.01 15.23 -0.88
N ALA A 586 -30.93 15.98 -1.47
CA ALA A 586 -32.34 15.99 -1.08
C ALA A 586 -33.17 15.07 -2.00
N ILE A 587 -33.61 13.93 -1.46
CA ILE A 587 -34.38 12.93 -2.21
C ILE A 587 -35.84 13.38 -2.38
N SER A 588 -36.32 13.38 -3.63
CA SER A 588 -37.71 13.73 -3.98
C SER A 588 -38.71 12.78 -3.33
N ASN A 589 -39.92 13.30 -3.05
CA ASN A 589 -41.06 12.47 -2.64
C ASN A 589 -41.44 11.42 -3.69
N ASP A 590 -41.05 11.60 -4.96
CA ASP A 590 -41.24 10.60 -6.03
C ASP A 590 -40.52 9.27 -5.77
N LEU A 591 -39.38 9.32 -5.06
CA LEU A 591 -38.56 8.15 -4.76
C LEU A 591 -38.75 7.64 -3.32
N LYS A 592 -39.43 8.40 -2.47
CA LYS A 592 -39.69 7.98 -1.09
C LYS A 592 -40.57 6.73 -1.05
N GLY A 593 -40.14 5.75 -0.25
CA GLY A 593 -40.81 4.46 -0.12
C GLY A 593 -40.47 3.46 -1.23
N LEU A 594 -39.59 3.81 -2.18
CA LEU A 594 -38.99 2.86 -3.12
C LEU A 594 -37.69 2.31 -2.53
N PHE A 595 -37.65 1.01 -2.29
CA PHE A 595 -36.46 0.32 -1.81
C PHE A 595 -36.46 -1.16 -2.23
N PRO A 596 -35.27 -1.78 -2.39
CA PRO A 596 -35.14 -3.20 -2.71
C PRO A 596 -35.50 -4.11 -1.52
N ARG A 597 -36.60 -4.85 -1.64
CA ARG A 597 -37.14 -5.80 -0.63
C ARG A 597 -36.18 -6.94 -0.31
N ASN A 598 -35.32 -7.31 -1.26
CA ASN A 598 -34.30 -8.35 -1.07
C ASN A 598 -33.07 -7.86 -0.29
N LEU A 599 -32.86 -6.53 -0.18
CA LEU A 599 -31.72 -5.94 0.52
C LEU A 599 -32.14 -5.19 1.80
N CYS A 600 -33.44 -5.01 2.02
CA CYS A 600 -33.97 -4.21 3.12
C CYS A 600 -34.90 -5.04 4.00
N ASP A 601 -34.60 -5.09 5.29
CA ASP A 601 -35.53 -5.54 6.32
C ASP A 601 -35.99 -4.33 7.13
N THR A 602 -37.08 -3.71 6.66
CA THR A 602 -37.59 -2.50 7.30
C THR A 602 -38.28 -2.76 8.63
N ALA A 603 -38.68 -4.01 8.90
CA ALA A 603 -39.25 -4.39 10.20
C ALA A 603 -38.15 -4.49 11.26
N ALA A 604 -37.01 -5.08 10.90
CA ALA A 604 -35.84 -5.18 11.78
C ALA A 604 -34.97 -3.91 11.79
N GLY A 605 -35.15 -3.01 10.82
CA GLY A 605 -34.28 -1.83 10.66
C GLY A 605 -32.88 -2.18 10.15
N THR A 606 -32.74 -3.25 9.36
CA THR A 606 -31.45 -3.79 8.94
C THR A 606 -31.29 -3.88 7.43
N TYR A 607 -30.05 -3.73 6.98
CA TYR A 607 -29.66 -3.94 5.58
C TYR A 607 -29.13 -5.37 5.41
N LYS A 608 -29.54 -6.04 4.34
CA LYS A 608 -29.14 -7.40 3.95
C LYS A 608 -28.19 -7.30 2.76
N PRO A 609 -26.87 -7.40 2.97
CA PRO A 609 -25.91 -7.26 1.87
C PRO A 609 -26.00 -8.43 0.88
N SER A 610 -25.61 -8.15 -0.37
CA SER A 610 -25.52 -9.13 -1.46
C SER A 610 -24.15 -9.06 -2.14
N ALA A 611 -23.78 -10.07 -2.91
CA ALA A 611 -22.53 -10.06 -3.66
C ALA A 611 -22.48 -8.87 -4.64
N GLU A 612 -23.54 -8.69 -5.43
CA GLU A 612 -23.71 -7.61 -6.40
C GLU A 612 -23.72 -6.24 -5.74
N GLY A 613 -24.21 -6.15 -4.50
CA GLY A 613 -24.22 -4.91 -3.74
C GLY A 613 -22.82 -4.36 -3.43
N ASN A 614 -21.77 -5.17 -3.54
CA ASN A 614 -20.38 -4.71 -3.41
C ASN A 614 -19.89 -3.99 -4.67
N LEU A 615 -20.57 -4.11 -5.80
CA LEU A 615 -20.17 -3.48 -7.06
C LEU A 615 -20.61 -2.03 -7.08
N ALA A 616 -19.69 -1.11 -7.33
CA ALA A 616 -20.07 0.19 -7.88
C ALA A 616 -20.36 0.03 -9.37
N PHE A 617 -19.44 -0.63 -10.09
CA PHE A 617 -19.53 -0.87 -11.52
C PHE A 617 -19.08 -2.29 -11.89
N LEU A 618 -19.81 -2.94 -12.79
CA LEU A 618 -19.35 -4.12 -13.51
C LEU A 618 -19.70 -4.01 -15.00
N ALA A 619 -18.72 -4.26 -15.87
CA ALA A 619 -18.89 -4.11 -17.31
C ALA A 619 -18.41 -5.34 -18.08
N GLY A 620 -19.11 -5.65 -19.17
CA GLY A 620 -18.72 -6.65 -20.17
C GLY A 620 -19.49 -7.95 -20.06
N SER A 621 -19.68 -8.61 -21.20
CA SER A 621 -20.50 -9.82 -21.31
C SER A 621 -20.01 -10.75 -22.42
N TYR A 622 -20.63 -11.92 -22.52
CA TYR A 622 -20.46 -12.81 -23.66
C TYR A 622 -21.71 -12.83 -24.54
N GLU A 623 -21.55 -12.55 -25.83
CA GLU A 623 -22.60 -12.65 -26.84
C GLU A 623 -22.17 -13.62 -27.94
N GLY A 624 -22.94 -14.69 -28.16
CA GLY A 624 -22.57 -15.73 -29.13
C GLY A 624 -21.23 -16.41 -28.82
N GLY A 625 -20.81 -16.43 -27.56
CA GLY A 625 -19.51 -16.97 -27.13
C GLY A 625 -18.32 -16.01 -27.28
N SER A 626 -18.52 -14.83 -27.87
CA SER A 626 -17.49 -13.79 -27.98
C SER A 626 -17.65 -12.77 -26.87
N PHE A 627 -16.53 -12.31 -26.31
CA PHE A 627 -16.54 -11.26 -25.30
C PHE A 627 -16.80 -9.89 -25.93
N VAL A 628 -17.70 -9.10 -25.35
CA VAL A 628 -18.12 -7.79 -25.84
C VAL A 628 -18.01 -6.74 -24.73
N GLY A 629 -17.53 -5.54 -25.09
CA GLY A 629 -17.45 -4.39 -24.18
C GLY A 629 -16.43 -4.59 -23.05
N GLY A 630 -16.85 -4.28 -21.82
CA GLY A 630 -16.06 -4.53 -20.62
C GLY A 630 -15.04 -3.48 -20.23
N THR A 631 -14.91 -2.39 -20.99
CA THR A 631 -14.10 -1.24 -20.57
C THR A 631 -14.88 -0.40 -19.57
N ILE A 632 -14.25 -0.05 -18.44
CA ILE A 632 -14.77 0.92 -17.47
C ILE A 632 -13.88 2.15 -17.49
N THR A 633 -14.40 3.29 -17.94
CA THR A 633 -13.69 4.57 -17.93
C THR A 633 -14.19 5.44 -16.77
N LEU A 634 -13.34 5.66 -15.79
CA LEU A 634 -13.60 6.53 -14.65
C LEU A 634 -12.96 7.90 -14.85
N GLY A 635 -13.78 8.93 -14.76
CA GLY A 635 -13.34 10.29 -14.55
C GLY A 635 -14.40 11.29 -14.99
N SER A 636 -13.98 12.52 -15.24
CA SER A 636 -14.84 13.60 -15.68
C SER A 636 -14.34 14.17 -16.99
N ASN A 637 -15.23 14.80 -17.75
CA ASN A 637 -14.86 15.59 -18.92
C ASN A 637 -14.33 16.99 -18.56
N LEU A 638 -14.16 17.28 -17.26
CA LEU A 638 -13.80 18.59 -16.73
C LEU A 638 -12.87 18.41 -15.52
N ASP A 639 -11.60 18.78 -15.65
CA ASP A 639 -10.53 18.51 -14.66
C ASP A 639 -10.79 19.03 -13.23
N LEU A 640 -11.76 19.93 -13.05
CA LEU A 640 -12.15 20.49 -11.75
C LEU A 640 -13.08 19.58 -10.93
N PHE A 641 -13.68 18.55 -11.52
CA PHE A 641 -14.60 17.66 -10.82
C PHE A 641 -13.93 16.34 -10.45
N VAL A 642 -14.07 15.99 -9.17
CA VAL A 642 -13.69 14.68 -8.64
C VAL A 642 -14.79 13.69 -8.96
N ASN A 643 -14.40 12.56 -9.55
CA ASN A 643 -15.26 11.40 -9.69
C ASN A 643 -15.12 10.52 -8.43
N ASP A 644 -16.18 10.38 -7.63
CA ASP A 644 -16.15 9.58 -6.40
C ASP A 644 -16.95 8.27 -6.57
N VAL A 645 -16.27 7.13 -6.49
CA VAL A 645 -16.85 5.79 -6.67
C VAL A 645 -16.69 5.01 -5.38
N TYR A 646 -17.78 4.56 -4.75
CA TYR A 646 -17.74 3.75 -3.53
C TYR A 646 -18.22 2.34 -3.84
N GLY A 647 -17.36 1.35 -3.58
CA GLY A 647 -17.56 -0.04 -3.98
C GLY A 647 -16.50 -0.54 -4.96
N SER A 648 -16.58 -1.83 -5.30
CA SER A 648 -15.66 -2.49 -6.22
C SER A 648 -15.99 -2.16 -7.68
N VAL A 649 -14.95 -1.92 -8.48
CA VAL A 649 -15.04 -1.70 -9.92
C VAL A 649 -14.46 -2.91 -10.62
N VAL A 650 -15.28 -3.61 -11.39
CA VAL A 650 -14.92 -4.88 -12.04
C VAL A 650 -15.12 -4.79 -13.54
N ALA A 651 -14.02 -4.55 -14.26
CA ALA A 651 -14.01 -4.48 -15.72
C ALA A 651 -13.74 -5.86 -16.34
N GLY A 652 -14.60 -6.32 -17.25
CA GLY A 652 -14.32 -7.53 -18.01
C GLY A 652 -13.15 -7.35 -18.99
N ASN A 653 -12.89 -6.12 -19.45
CA ASN A 653 -11.77 -5.78 -20.32
C ASN A 653 -10.69 -5.00 -19.56
N ASN A 654 -10.80 -3.67 -19.52
CA ASN A 654 -9.85 -2.79 -18.87
C ASN A 654 -10.53 -1.67 -18.07
N VAL A 655 -9.85 -1.20 -17.02
CA VAL A 655 -10.19 0.02 -16.27
C VAL A 655 -9.30 1.14 -16.79
N VAL A 656 -9.92 2.24 -17.18
CA VAL A 656 -9.26 3.46 -17.59
C VAL A 656 -9.59 4.55 -16.58
N THR A 657 -8.59 5.23 -16.04
CA THR A 657 -8.81 6.41 -15.21
C THR A 657 -8.29 7.65 -15.92
N ASN A 658 -9.07 8.74 -15.86
CA ASN A 658 -8.68 10.05 -16.35
C ASN A 658 -9.06 11.13 -15.33
N SER A 659 -8.52 12.34 -15.47
CA SER A 659 -8.79 13.48 -14.58
C SER A 659 -8.53 13.16 -13.09
N THR A 660 -9.39 13.59 -12.17
CA THR A 660 -9.31 13.23 -10.74
C THR A 660 -10.40 12.22 -10.38
N THR A 661 -9.99 10.99 -10.05
CA THR A 661 -10.90 9.91 -9.65
C THR A 661 -10.51 9.39 -8.27
N ARG A 662 -11.50 9.20 -7.38
CA ARG A 662 -11.35 8.53 -6.10
C ARG A 662 -12.24 7.30 -6.04
N VAL A 663 -11.65 6.16 -5.73
CA VAL A 663 -12.33 4.87 -5.59
C VAL A 663 -12.22 4.41 -4.15
N HIS A 664 -13.34 4.42 -3.44
CA HIS A 664 -13.50 3.83 -2.12
C HIS A 664 -13.82 2.34 -2.23
N GLY A 665 -12.85 1.57 -2.70
CA GLY A 665 -13.03 0.15 -2.99
C GLY A 665 -11.83 -0.48 -3.69
N THR A 666 -12.11 -1.44 -4.59
CA THR A 666 -11.06 -2.16 -5.34
C THR A 666 -11.24 -1.96 -6.85
N LEU A 667 -10.14 -2.05 -7.59
CA LEU A 667 -10.14 -2.05 -9.06
C LEU A 667 -9.71 -3.42 -9.58
N THR A 668 -10.58 -4.05 -10.37
CA THR A 668 -10.30 -5.34 -11.00
C THR A 668 -10.50 -5.27 -12.51
N SER A 669 -9.59 -5.87 -13.28
CA SER A 669 -9.76 -6.07 -14.71
C SER A 669 -9.42 -7.49 -15.15
N ALA A 670 -10.33 -8.12 -15.91
CA ALA A 670 -10.15 -9.48 -16.38
C ALA A 670 -9.46 -9.59 -17.74
N SER A 671 -9.31 -8.49 -18.50
CA SER A 671 -8.70 -8.46 -19.84
C SER A 671 -9.24 -9.52 -20.80
N GLN A 672 -10.53 -9.86 -20.69
CA GLN A 672 -11.15 -10.89 -21.55
C GLN A 672 -11.26 -10.44 -23.02
N GLY A 673 -11.18 -9.13 -23.27
CA GLY A 673 -11.07 -8.54 -24.61
C GLY A 673 -9.62 -8.24 -25.04
N GLY A 674 -8.62 -8.62 -24.23
CA GLY A 674 -7.20 -8.44 -24.53
C GLY A 674 -6.66 -7.00 -24.40
N ALA A 675 -7.43 -6.07 -23.82
CA ALA A 675 -6.95 -4.70 -23.63
C ALA A 675 -5.95 -4.58 -22.47
N THR A 676 -5.05 -3.61 -22.57
CA THR A 676 -4.07 -3.23 -21.53
C THR A 676 -4.68 -2.23 -20.53
N GLN A 677 -4.22 -2.27 -19.27
CA GLN A 677 -4.65 -1.33 -18.24
C GLN A 677 -3.94 0.00 -18.37
N GLN A 678 -4.73 1.08 -18.33
CA GLN A 678 -4.25 2.45 -18.46
C GLN A 678 -4.79 3.28 -17.30
N MET A 679 -3.92 3.61 -16.36
CA MET A 679 -4.28 4.56 -15.29
C MET A 679 -3.63 5.91 -15.60
N GLY A 680 -4.47 6.95 -15.63
CA GLY A 680 -4.07 8.31 -15.96
C GLY A 680 -4.68 9.32 -14.98
N GLY A 681 -4.31 10.59 -15.14
CA GLY A 681 -4.72 11.65 -14.21
C GLY A 681 -4.27 11.35 -12.78
N THR A 682 -5.05 11.80 -11.79
CA THR A 682 -4.90 11.46 -10.37
C THR A 682 -5.95 10.42 -9.99
N THR A 683 -5.50 9.21 -9.67
CA THR A 683 -6.34 8.13 -9.16
C THR A 683 -6.04 7.90 -7.69
N THR A 684 -7.04 8.00 -6.82
CA THR A 684 -6.92 7.67 -5.40
C THR A 684 -7.72 6.41 -5.08
N ILE A 685 -7.09 5.39 -4.52
CA ILE A 685 -7.77 4.24 -3.91
C ILE A 685 -7.84 4.47 -2.41
N ASP A 686 -9.05 4.71 -1.90
CA ASP A 686 -9.27 5.07 -0.51
C ASP A 686 -9.95 3.92 0.25
N THR A 687 -9.22 3.38 1.21
CA THR A 687 -9.71 2.30 2.06
C THR A 687 -10.21 2.78 3.42
N SER A 688 -10.20 4.09 3.64
CA SER A 688 -10.76 4.69 4.84
C SER A 688 -12.29 4.58 4.84
N GLY A 689 -12.85 4.20 5.99
CA GLY A 689 -14.29 4.21 6.19
C GLY A 689 -15.08 3.15 5.41
N TRP A 690 -14.49 2.00 5.08
CA TRP A 690 -15.26 0.86 4.56
C TRP A 690 -16.28 0.39 5.61
N PRO A 691 -17.59 0.36 5.28
CA PRO A 691 -18.60 -0.11 6.21
C PRO A 691 -18.57 -1.64 6.31
N ALA A 692 -19.05 -2.18 7.44
CA ALA A 692 -19.10 -3.64 7.68
C ALA A 692 -19.96 -4.39 6.65
N THR A 693 -20.88 -3.71 5.97
CA THR A 693 -21.73 -4.26 4.91
C THR A 693 -21.00 -4.42 3.57
N TYR A 694 -19.82 -3.82 3.39
CA TYR A 694 -19.02 -3.89 2.18
C TYR A 694 -17.85 -4.88 2.31
N SER A 695 -17.85 -5.88 1.42
CA SER A 695 -16.83 -6.95 1.35
C SER A 695 -16.32 -7.09 -0.09
N PRO A 696 -15.22 -6.42 -0.48
CA PRO A 696 -14.69 -6.46 -1.84
C PRO A 696 -14.30 -7.86 -2.32
N GLU A 697 -13.89 -8.73 -1.40
CA GLU A 697 -13.56 -10.14 -1.66
C GLU A 697 -14.76 -10.95 -2.18
N GLN A 698 -15.97 -10.48 -1.91
CA GLN A 698 -17.22 -11.12 -2.32
C GLN A 698 -17.90 -10.44 -3.52
N ALA A 699 -17.27 -9.42 -4.10
CA ALA A 699 -17.79 -8.81 -5.31
C ALA A 699 -17.72 -9.81 -6.48
N PRO A 700 -18.76 -9.94 -7.32
CA PRO A 700 -18.71 -10.76 -8.52
C PRO A 700 -17.49 -10.40 -9.40
N GLY A 701 -16.75 -11.42 -9.83
CA GLY A 701 -15.49 -11.23 -10.56
C GLY A 701 -14.25 -10.99 -9.69
N ASN A 702 -14.39 -10.75 -8.38
CA ASN A 702 -13.27 -10.58 -7.45
C ASN A 702 -12.79 -11.88 -6.76
N ALA A 703 -13.55 -12.97 -6.83
CA ALA A 703 -13.20 -14.24 -6.19
C ALA A 703 -11.83 -14.80 -6.70
N PRO A 704 -10.99 -15.36 -5.81
CA PRO A 704 -9.79 -16.13 -6.17
C PRO A 704 -10.14 -17.43 -6.92
N VAL A 705 -9.21 -17.93 -7.74
CA VAL A 705 -9.38 -19.21 -8.46
C VAL A 705 -9.51 -20.38 -7.47
N GLY A 706 -10.49 -21.26 -7.69
CA GLY A 706 -10.71 -22.48 -6.90
C GLY A 706 -12.05 -22.51 -6.17
N THR A 707 -12.68 -21.36 -5.94
CA THR A 707 -14.09 -21.27 -5.55
C THR A 707 -14.94 -21.26 -6.81
N GLY A 708 -15.24 -22.44 -7.35
CA GLY A 708 -16.02 -22.56 -8.58
C GLY A 708 -17.34 -21.78 -8.50
N GLY A 709 -17.49 -20.79 -9.39
CA GLY A 709 -18.75 -20.08 -9.63
C GLY A 709 -18.72 -18.61 -9.20
N MET A 710 -19.37 -17.74 -9.99
CA MET A 710 -19.84 -16.46 -9.48
C MET A 710 -20.78 -16.78 -8.31
N THR A 711 -20.44 -16.35 -7.09
CA THR A 711 -21.29 -16.56 -5.93
C THR A 711 -22.61 -15.83 -6.15
N ASN A 712 -23.65 -16.59 -6.43
CA ASN A 712 -25.00 -16.08 -6.66
C ASN A 712 -25.61 -15.73 -5.28
N GLY A 713 -25.62 -14.45 -4.92
CA GLY A 713 -26.55 -13.89 -3.94
C GLY A 713 -26.36 -14.12 -2.43
N SER A 714 -25.45 -14.96 -1.93
CA SER A 714 -25.24 -15.11 -0.46
C SER A 714 -23.89 -14.57 0.02
N MET A 715 -23.93 -13.58 0.92
CA MET A 715 -22.76 -13.07 1.64
C MET A 715 -22.28 -14.10 2.68
N TYR A 716 -20.97 -14.21 2.94
CA TYR A 716 -20.48 -14.93 4.13
C TYR A 716 -20.84 -14.14 5.40
N ASP A 717 -21.38 -14.82 6.41
CA ASP A 717 -21.65 -14.24 7.72
C ASP A 717 -20.34 -14.16 8.53
N GLY A 718 -20.03 -12.97 9.07
CA GLY A 718 -18.99 -12.76 10.07
C GLY A 718 -17.56 -12.58 9.55
N ARG A 719 -17.11 -11.32 9.42
CA ARG A 719 -15.68 -10.96 9.49
C ARG A 719 -15.34 -10.61 10.95
N PRO A 720 -14.60 -11.43 11.72
CA PRO A 720 -13.80 -10.88 12.80
C PRO A 720 -12.67 -10.08 12.14
N GLY A 721 -12.67 -8.75 12.29
CA GLY A 721 -11.56 -7.93 11.81
C GLY A 721 -10.25 -8.27 12.56
N PRO A 722 -9.07 -7.92 12.01
CA PRO A 722 -7.84 -7.91 12.79
C PRO A 722 -8.07 -7.04 14.04
N THR A 723 -7.72 -7.55 15.22
CA THR A 723 -7.82 -6.77 16.46
C THR A 723 -6.43 -6.59 17.05
N VAL A 724 -6.00 -5.34 17.20
CA VAL A 724 -4.87 -4.98 18.04
C VAL A 724 -5.42 -4.35 19.30
N GLU A 725 -5.35 -5.09 20.39
CA GLU A 725 -5.75 -4.65 21.71
C GLU A 725 -4.51 -4.23 22.49
N MET A 726 -4.48 -2.98 22.97
CA MET A 726 -3.45 -2.53 23.90
C MET A 726 -3.73 -3.17 25.27
N VAL A 727 -2.80 -3.99 25.75
CA VAL A 727 -2.93 -4.67 27.04
C VAL A 727 -2.57 -3.70 28.17
N TRP A 728 -1.43 -3.02 28.04
CA TRP A 728 -1.00 -1.95 28.93
C TRP A 728 0.15 -1.15 28.32
N THR A 729 0.38 0.03 28.88
CA THR A 729 1.54 0.89 28.62
C THR A 729 2.14 1.36 29.95
N ARG A 730 3.46 1.55 30.01
CA ARG A 730 4.12 2.22 31.14
C ARG A 730 5.28 3.09 30.66
N TYR A 731 5.56 4.18 31.35
CA TYR A 731 6.80 4.92 31.16
C TYR A 731 7.98 4.12 31.71
N LEU A 732 9.13 4.20 31.04
CA LEU A 732 10.40 3.62 31.48
C LEU A 732 11.35 4.69 32.00
#